data_AF-A0A2N9LS58-F1
#
_entry.id   AF-A0A2N9LS58-F1
#
_cell.length_a   1.000
_cell.length_b   1.000
_cell.length_c   1.000
_cell.angle_alpha   90.00
_cell.angle_beta   90.00
_cell.angle_gamma   90.00
#
_symmetry.space_group_name_H-M   'P 1'
#
loop_
_entity.id
_entity.type
_entity.pdbx_description
1 polymer ?
#
loop_
_entity_poly.entity_id
_entity_poly.type
_entity_poly.pdbx_seq_one_letter_code
_entity_poly.pdbx_strand_id
1 'polypeptide(L)'
;MKKGILLVGLLVGVALAAETGAELYQKAVVQERAAGNLEEAIKLYQRVAKEFASDRPLAAKALVQAARCYEKLGQDKAVKIYEQVARDFGDQREFAATASARLAVLRLGDRPAVPATMTQRKIELPFSNGSVLHVFETDGQRQVYMDAATGALMISDLAGKDKRVIFKPKAGDRVVAHVLSRDLSMIAFSLKTGDGYRSAVIKTDGTGYRELTHSGPSEVVPDWSWDNRYIFGCQSEPDGTRQLVRESVTDGEIRKVRGACGNLNRPSPDGRFIALAASYMTFDKVFVMPSQGGEPQLVSDSARLIDWTRDGRYLIIASARLGSEALYLLPIKDGRPAGDPAFVRYGPCKFGSINAAGSLVCDSTYAGGAYGAWLGALDPGGHRVDWKQLNLRANSGFSFTTGWSPDSTQIVYTASDEAAGQNAVAARLHNIATGEEREVYRGSEWLACIWSAQHPNLFCGEAHEAHEPEHVTEVLSISIDSGRVERLGSLPGTGYPVFSSPDDRAINMAVDPSDELIRWDISTHQATTVDRIPGWSGAATLIPTPAERSIARRNKDTIEIRPMPGGDWKPLISLSPTQMVFTPDGKWLLYHDVDTAGRHSLFRVSTAGGRPERIGDFPSVRKERGDLIISPDGKKIIAQALTGSEVWMLENFEPKQPAAK
;
A
#
# COMPACT_ATOMS: atom_id res chain seq x y z
N MET A 1 78.46 20.79 -50.39
CA MET A 1 78.19 20.29 -49.02
C MET A 1 76.71 20.47 -48.69
N LYS A 2 75.94 19.37 -48.66
CA LYS A 2 74.89 19.02 -47.67
C LYS A 2 74.06 17.84 -48.20
N LYS A 3 73.72 16.95 -47.28
CA LYS A 3 73.23 15.56 -47.43
C LYS A 3 71.82 15.51 -48.03
N GLY A 4 71.52 14.43 -48.76
CA GLY A 4 70.24 14.17 -49.41
C GLY A 4 69.17 13.55 -48.52
N ILE A 5 67.96 13.41 -49.08
CA ILE A 5 66.85 12.58 -48.58
C ILE A 5 66.15 11.97 -49.79
N LEU A 6 66.07 10.63 -49.82
CA LEU A 6 65.16 9.84 -50.65
C LEU A 6 63.76 9.87 -50.00
N LEU A 7 62.72 10.16 -50.79
CA LEU A 7 61.32 10.01 -50.35
C LEU A 7 60.79 8.65 -50.81
N VAL A 8 60.49 7.77 -49.86
CA VAL A 8 59.72 6.53 -50.07
C VAL A 8 58.28 6.82 -49.62
N GLY A 9 57.32 6.71 -50.54
CA GLY A 9 55.89 6.85 -50.24
C GLY A 9 55.36 5.61 -49.54
N LEU A 10 54.84 5.78 -48.32
CA LEU A 10 54.15 4.74 -47.56
C LEU A 10 52.63 4.93 -47.69
N LEU A 11 51.96 3.99 -48.36
CA LEU A 11 50.50 3.83 -48.32
C LEU A 11 50.12 3.20 -46.98
N VAL A 12 49.51 3.99 -46.08
CA VAL A 12 48.90 3.48 -44.84
C VAL A 12 47.43 3.16 -45.15
N GLY A 13 47.10 1.87 -45.18
CA GLY A 13 45.71 1.41 -45.12
C GLY A 13 45.17 1.59 -43.70
N VAL A 14 44.09 2.35 -43.55
CA VAL A 14 43.33 2.43 -42.29
C VAL A 14 42.48 1.17 -42.17
N ALA A 15 42.85 0.25 -41.29
CA ALA A 15 41.96 -0.82 -40.86
C ALA A 15 40.95 -0.24 -39.85
N LEU A 16 39.67 -0.20 -40.21
CA LEU A 16 38.58 0.02 -39.26
C LEU A 16 38.58 -1.13 -38.25
N ALA A 17 38.79 -0.84 -36.97
CA ALA A 17 38.66 -1.84 -35.92
C ALA A 17 37.22 -2.34 -35.88
N ALA A 18 37.01 -3.65 -36.04
CA ALA A 18 35.70 -4.26 -35.94
C ALA A 18 35.19 -4.17 -34.48
N GLU A 19 33.94 -3.72 -34.32
CA GLU A 19 33.26 -3.65 -33.02
C GLU A 19 33.17 -5.04 -32.37
N THR A 20 33.43 -5.15 -31.06
CA THR A 20 33.40 -6.45 -30.38
C THR A 20 31.97 -6.90 -30.06
N GLY A 21 31.74 -8.21 -29.94
CA GLY A 21 30.40 -8.75 -29.65
C GLY A 21 29.84 -8.31 -28.30
N ALA A 22 30.70 -8.09 -27.30
CA ALA A 22 30.30 -7.59 -25.99
C ALA A 22 29.84 -6.13 -26.03
N GLU A 23 30.53 -5.27 -26.80
CA GLU A 23 30.13 -3.87 -27.00
C GLU A 23 28.80 -3.75 -27.73
N LEU A 24 28.61 -4.56 -28.78
CA LEU A 24 27.37 -4.59 -29.54
C LEU A 24 26.20 -5.13 -28.69
N TYR A 25 26.45 -6.14 -27.85
CA TYR A 25 25.46 -6.62 -26.87
C TYR A 25 25.11 -5.54 -25.84
N GLN A 26 26.08 -4.77 -25.36
CA GLN A 26 25.83 -3.70 -24.40
C GLN A 26 25.00 -2.57 -25.01
N LYS A 27 25.22 -2.24 -26.29
CA LYS A 27 24.35 -1.29 -27.02
C LYS A 27 22.90 -1.79 -27.08
N ALA A 28 22.70 -3.09 -27.30
CA ALA A 28 21.35 -3.69 -27.29
C ALA A 28 20.67 -3.53 -25.91
N VAL A 29 21.41 -3.77 -24.81
CA VAL A 29 20.91 -3.59 -23.44
C VAL A 29 20.51 -2.15 -23.15
N VAL A 30 21.30 -1.17 -23.64
CA VAL A 30 20.98 0.26 -23.48
C VAL A 30 19.68 0.61 -24.21
N GLN A 31 19.50 0.13 -25.44
CA GLN A 31 18.25 0.35 -26.18
C GLN A 31 17.05 -0.30 -25.47
N GLU A 32 17.22 -1.51 -24.93
CA GLU A 32 16.15 -2.21 -24.21
C GLU A 32 15.75 -1.50 -22.91
N ARG A 33 16.72 -1.11 -22.08
CA ARG A 33 16.48 -0.73 -20.68
C ARG A 33 16.48 0.78 -20.43
N ALA A 34 17.34 1.52 -21.12
CA ALA A 34 17.46 2.96 -20.93
C ALA A 34 16.55 3.74 -21.90
N ALA A 35 16.51 3.33 -23.17
CA ALA A 35 15.70 4.01 -24.19
C ALA A 35 14.29 3.41 -24.35
N GLY A 36 14.04 2.20 -23.84
CA GLY A 36 12.77 1.49 -24.03
C GLY A 36 12.47 1.09 -25.48
N ASN A 37 13.47 1.19 -26.38
CA ASN A 37 13.32 0.90 -27.80
C ASN A 37 13.57 -0.60 -28.06
N LEU A 38 12.53 -1.40 -27.81
CA LEU A 38 12.59 -2.85 -27.89
C LEU A 38 12.88 -3.36 -29.32
N GLU A 39 12.42 -2.66 -30.34
CA GLU A 39 12.59 -3.05 -31.75
C GLU A 39 14.05 -2.89 -32.20
N GLU A 40 14.70 -1.81 -31.78
CA GLU A 40 16.12 -1.59 -32.07
C GLU A 40 17.01 -2.52 -31.24
N ALA A 41 16.65 -2.77 -29.97
CA ALA A 41 17.32 -3.75 -29.13
C ALA A 41 17.29 -5.16 -29.76
N ILE A 42 16.14 -5.58 -30.30
CA ILE A 42 16.00 -6.86 -31.01
C ILE A 42 16.97 -6.97 -32.18
N LYS A 43 17.06 -5.94 -33.03
CA LYS A 43 17.98 -5.95 -34.19
C LYS A 43 19.41 -6.13 -33.73
N LEU A 44 19.82 -5.40 -32.68
CA LEU A 44 21.17 -5.49 -32.14
C LEU A 44 21.45 -6.87 -31.52
N TYR A 45 20.52 -7.43 -30.74
CA TYR A 45 20.68 -8.79 -30.20
C TYR A 45 20.75 -9.87 -31.30
N GLN A 46 19.92 -9.77 -32.35
CA GLN A 46 19.98 -10.69 -33.49
C GLN A 46 21.29 -10.55 -34.26
N ARG A 47 21.81 -9.33 -34.39
CA ARG A 47 23.11 -9.05 -35.01
C ARG A 47 24.24 -9.68 -34.20
N VAL A 48 24.22 -9.55 -32.87
CA VAL A 48 25.18 -10.22 -31.98
C VAL A 48 25.16 -11.74 -32.19
N ALA A 49 23.96 -12.34 -32.17
CA ALA A 49 23.82 -13.78 -32.36
C ALA A 49 24.31 -14.28 -33.74
N LYS A 50 24.22 -13.43 -34.77
CA LYS A 50 24.64 -13.75 -36.14
C LYS A 50 26.14 -13.55 -36.37
N GLU A 51 26.67 -12.39 -35.99
CA GLU A 51 28.06 -12.00 -36.24
C GLU A 51 29.05 -12.71 -35.28
N PHE A 52 28.58 -13.09 -34.09
CA PHE A 52 29.39 -13.73 -33.06
C PHE A 52 28.89 -15.15 -32.76
N ALA A 53 28.39 -15.86 -33.77
CA ALA A 53 27.88 -17.23 -33.62
C ALA A 53 28.94 -18.24 -33.13
N SER A 54 30.23 -17.94 -33.31
CA SER A 54 31.36 -18.71 -32.77
C SER A 54 31.48 -18.60 -31.24
N ASP A 55 31.04 -17.48 -30.65
CA ASP A 55 30.89 -17.31 -29.20
C ASP A 55 29.50 -17.80 -28.79
N ARG A 56 29.39 -19.13 -28.64
CA ARG A 56 28.12 -19.80 -28.34
C ARG A 56 27.42 -19.27 -27.09
N PRO A 57 28.10 -19.01 -25.95
CA PRO A 57 27.48 -18.38 -24.79
C PRO A 57 26.90 -16.99 -25.09
N LEU A 58 27.65 -16.12 -25.78
CA LEU A 58 27.19 -14.77 -26.12
C LEU A 58 26.00 -14.81 -27.10
N ALA A 59 26.07 -15.68 -28.11
CA ALA A 59 24.99 -15.86 -29.08
C ALA A 59 23.70 -16.39 -28.42
N ALA A 60 23.81 -17.39 -27.53
CA ALA A 60 22.68 -17.92 -26.77
C ALA A 60 22.05 -16.83 -25.87
N LYS A 61 22.89 -16.07 -25.17
CA LYS A 61 22.46 -14.95 -24.32
C LYS A 61 21.72 -13.89 -25.11
N ALA A 62 22.25 -13.50 -26.27
CA ALA A 62 21.63 -12.50 -27.15
C ALA A 62 20.28 -12.99 -27.71
N LEU A 63 20.17 -14.25 -28.14
CA LEU A 63 18.90 -14.82 -28.61
C LEU A 63 17.83 -14.88 -27.51
N VAL A 64 18.21 -15.24 -26.28
CA VAL A 64 17.28 -15.24 -25.13
C VAL A 64 16.74 -13.82 -24.86
N GLN A 65 17.59 -12.79 -24.93
CA GLN A 65 17.13 -11.40 -24.75
C GLN A 65 16.29 -10.89 -25.91
N ALA A 66 16.64 -11.24 -27.15
CA ALA A 66 15.82 -10.92 -28.32
C ALA A 66 14.41 -11.54 -28.17
N ALA A 67 14.33 -12.80 -27.75
CA ALA A 67 13.05 -13.47 -27.51
C ALA A 67 12.24 -12.80 -26.39
N ARG A 68 12.89 -12.34 -25.30
CA ARG A 68 12.23 -11.56 -24.24
C ARG A 68 11.68 -10.23 -24.74
N CYS A 69 12.40 -9.55 -25.64
CA CYS A 69 11.91 -8.30 -26.23
C CYS A 69 10.71 -8.55 -27.16
N TYR A 70 10.75 -9.60 -27.98
CA TYR A 70 9.58 -10.02 -28.77
C TYR A 70 8.38 -10.37 -27.90
N GLU A 71 8.61 -11.00 -26.75
CA GLU A 71 7.57 -11.31 -25.79
C GLU A 71 6.96 -10.05 -25.14
N LYS A 72 7.78 -9.06 -24.76
CA LYS A 72 7.30 -7.73 -24.30
C LYS A 72 6.46 -7.01 -25.35
N LEU A 73 6.72 -7.25 -26.64
CA LEU A 73 5.97 -6.71 -27.76
C LEU A 73 4.76 -7.57 -28.18
N GLY A 74 4.51 -8.70 -27.50
CA GLY A 74 3.41 -9.61 -27.83
C GLY A 74 3.54 -10.32 -29.18
N GLN A 75 4.75 -10.54 -29.68
CA GLN A 75 4.98 -11.15 -31.00
C GLN A 75 5.34 -12.64 -30.92
N ASP A 76 4.68 -13.46 -31.75
CA ASP A 76 4.88 -14.93 -31.84
C ASP A 76 6.31 -15.37 -32.20
N LYS A 77 7.12 -14.44 -32.70
CA LYS A 77 8.54 -14.68 -32.99
C LYS A 77 9.33 -15.09 -31.74
N ALA A 78 8.88 -14.72 -30.54
CA ALA A 78 9.49 -15.13 -29.28
C ALA A 78 9.54 -16.66 -29.14
N VAL A 79 8.44 -17.36 -29.47
CA VAL A 79 8.34 -18.82 -29.39
C VAL A 79 9.38 -19.49 -30.28
N LYS A 80 9.50 -19.03 -31.54
CA LYS A 80 10.46 -19.60 -32.50
C LYS A 80 11.91 -19.44 -32.04
N ILE A 81 12.24 -18.29 -31.45
CA ILE A 81 13.61 -18.04 -30.96
C ILE A 81 13.89 -18.86 -29.71
N TYR A 82 12.94 -19.00 -28.78
CA TYR A 82 13.15 -19.88 -27.63
C TYR A 82 13.26 -21.35 -28.05
N GLU A 83 12.51 -21.81 -29.05
CA GLU A 83 12.66 -23.16 -29.62
C GLU A 83 14.05 -23.37 -30.23
N GLN A 84 14.56 -22.35 -30.92
CA GLN A 84 15.90 -22.37 -31.47
C GLN A 84 16.95 -22.47 -30.35
N VAL A 85 16.84 -21.66 -29.30
CA VAL A 85 17.79 -21.71 -28.17
C VAL A 85 17.75 -23.06 -27.46
N ALA A 86 16.56 -23.59 -27.19
CA ALA A 86 16.40 -24.88 -26.52
C ALA A 86 16.94 -26.07 -27.36
N ARG A 87 16.89 -25.96 -28.69
CA ARG A 87 17.34 -27.01 -29.63
C ARG A 87 18.83 -26.91 -29.94
N ASP A 88 19.30 -25.71 -30.27
CA ASP A 88 20.61 -25.51 -30.89
C ASP A 88 21.70 -25.17 -29.87
N PHE A 89 21.32 -24.79 -28.63
CA PHE A 89 22.22 -24.39 -27.56
C PHE A 89 22.05 -25.24 -26.28
N GLY A 90 21.72 -26.53 -26.42
CA GLY A 90 21.57 -27.45 -25.29
C GLY A 90 22.83 -27.65 -24.43
N ASP A 91 24.00 -27.38 -25.00
CA ASP A 91 25.30 -27.31 -24.30
C ASP A 91 25.40 -26.10 -23.35
N GLN A 92 24.67 -25.01 -23.64
CA GLN A 92 24.59 -23.81 -22.83
C GLN A 92 23.42 -23.92 -21.83
N ARG A 93 23.59 -24.80 -20.83
CA ARG A 93 22.51 -25.25 -19.91
C ARG A 93 21.66 -24.12 -19.32
N GLU A 94 22.26 -23.01 -18.91
CA GLU A 94 21.53 -21.87 -18.33
C GLU A 94 20.54 -21.23 -19.32
N PHE A 95 20.98 -20.96 -20.54
CA PHE A 95 20.16 -20.32 -21.57
C PHE A 95 19.13 -21.29 -22.17
N ALA A 96 19.49 -22.56 -22.34
CA ALA A 96 18.56 -23.59 -22.79
C ALA A 96 17.45 -23.86 -21.75
N ALA A 97 17.78 -23.86 -20.45
CA ALA A 97 16.80 -23.96 -19.38
C ALA A 97 15.87 -22.74 -19.35
N THR A 98 16.44 -21.53 -19.48
CA THR A 98 15.65 -20.28 -19.55
C THR A 98 14.68 -20.29 -20.74
N ALA A 99 15.14 -20.69 -21.92
CA ALA A 99 14.31 -20.79 -23.11
C ALA A 99 13.22 -21.87 -22.97
N SER A 100 13.56 -23.04 -22.42
CA SER A 100 12.62 -24.15 -22.20
C SER A 100 11.54 -23.82 -21.17
N ALA A 101 11.90 -23.07 -20.12
CA ALA A 101 10.95 -22.53 -19.15
C ALA A 101 10.02 -21.51 -19.81
N ARG A 102 10.55 -20.63 -20.67
CA ARG A 102 9.72 -19.64 -21.37
C ARG A 102 8.79 -20.24 -22.42
N LEU A 103 9.24 -21.23 -23.19
CA LEU A 103 8.37 -21.98 -24.11
C LEU A 103 7.20 -22.65 -23.41
N ALA A 104 7.43 -23.12 -22.18
CA ALA A 104 6.36 -23.70 -21.38
C ALA A 104 5.25 -22.68 -21.09
N VAL A 105 5.67 -21.47 -20.69
CA VAL A 105 4.76 -20.37 -20.39
C VAL A 105 4.03 -19.91 -21.65
N LEU A 106 4.74 -19.76 -22.77
CA LEU A 106 4.17 -19.28 -24.03
C LEU A 106 3.20 -20.29 -24.68
N ARG A 107 3.47 -21.60 -24.56
CA ARG A 107 2.61 -22.65 -25.14
C ARG A 107 1.44 -23.06 -24.23
N LEU A 108 1.28 -22.45 -23.05
CA LEU A 108 0.10 -22.65 -22.21
C LEU A 108 -1.17 -22.08 -22.85
N GLY A 109 -1.07 -21.22 -23.87
CA GLY A 109 -2.22 -20.73 -24.66
C GLY A 109 -2.95 -21.81 -25.47
N ASP A 110 -2.29 -22.94 -25.77
CA ASP A 110 -2.85 -24.02 -26.59
C ASP A 110 -3.48 -25.16 -25.78
N ARG A 111 -3.50 -25.05 -24.44
CA ARG A 111 -4.20 -26.01 -23.59
C ARG A 111 -5.55 -25.44 -23.18
N PRO A 112 -6.64 -26.24 -23.23
CA PRO A 112 -7.90 -25.81 -22.62
C PRO A 112 -7.59 -25.42 -21.17
N ALA A 113 -8.06 -24.24 -20.77
CA ALA A 113 -7.95 -23.78 -19.40
C ALA A 113 -8.43 -24.92 -18.50
N VAL A 114 -7.55 -25.42 -17.64
CA VAL A 114 -8.00 -26.26 -16.53
C VAL A 114 -9.07 -25.44 -15.83
N PRO A 115 -10.31 -25.94 -15.68
CA PRO A 115 -11.36 -25.17 -15.01
C PRO A 115 -10.83 -24.85 -13.62
N ALA A 116 -10.54 -23.57 -13.37
CA ALA A 116 -10.04 -23.14 -12.07
C ALA A 116 -11.21 -23.31 -11.10
N THR A 117 -11.21 -24.42 -10.36
CA THR A 117 -12.07 -24.64 -9.20
C THR A 117 -11.75 -23.69 -8.06
N MET A 118 -10.72 -22.85 -8.22
CA MET A 118 -10.24 -21.95 -7.20
C MET A 118 -11.30 -20.90 -6.86
N THR A 119 -11.62 -20.80 -5.59
CA THR A 119 -12.56 -19.82 -5.05
C THR A 119 -11.79 -18.69 -4.38
N GLN A 120 -12.28 -17.47 -4.54
CA GLN A 120 -11.72 -16.27 -3.92
C GLN A 120 -12.77 -15.66 -2.99
N ARG A 121 -12.38 -15.37 -1.74
CA ARG A 121 -13.22 -14.70 -0.76
C ARG A 121 -12.45 -13.56 -0.13
N LYS A 122 -12.98 -12.34 -0.18
CA LYS A 122 -12.41 -11.20 0.56
C LYS A 122 -12.59 -11.41 2.06
N ILE A 123 -11.53 -11.27 2.84
CA ILE A 123 -11.57 -11.26 4.31
C ILE A 123 -11.73 -9.80 4.73
N GLU A 124 -12.84 -9.50 5.39
CA GLU A 124 -13.07 -8.16 5.94
C GLU A 124 -12.41 -8.03 7.30
N LEU A 125 -11.23 -7.42 7.34
CA LEU A 125 -10.64 -6.99 8.59
C LEU A 125 -11.18 -5.59 8.96
N PRO A 126 -11.35 -5.27 10.25
CA PRO A 126 -11.90 -3.99 10.69
C PRO A 126 -11.08 -2.76 10.27
N PHE A 127 -9.87 -2.95 9.72
CA PHE A 127 -8.88 -1.90 9.41
C PHE A 127 -8.46 -1.87 7.93
N SER A 128 -9.19 -2.60 7.06
CA SER A 128 -8.77 -2.96 5.70
C SER A 128 -8.87 -1.83 4.65
N ASN A 129 -8.79 -0.56 5.02
CA ASN A 129 -8.81 0.57 4.08
C ASN A 129 -7.69 1.56 4.41
N GLY A 130 -6.58 1.47 3.67
CA GLY A 130 -5.36 2.29 3.78
C GLY A 130 -5.52 3.75 3.33
N SER A 131 -6.65 4.36 3.62
CA SER A 131 -6.84 5.81 3.58
C SER A 131 -7.28 6.20 4.97
N VAL A 132 -6.46 6.97 5.69
CA VAL A 132 -6.87 7.61 6.94
C VAL A 132 -8.21 8.29 6.63
N LEU A 133 -9.30 7.77 7.21
CA LEU A 133 -10.59 8.42 7.05
C LEU A 133 -10.44 9.83 7.60
N HIS A 134 -10.62 10.84 6.77
CA HIS A 134 -10.57 12.21 7.25
C HIS A 134 -11.83 12.46 8.09
N VAL A 135 -11.73 13.20 9.20
CA VAL A 135 -12.86 13.51 10.11
C VAL A 135 -14.07 14.20 9.47
N PHE A 136 -13.98 14.54 8.18
CA PHE A 136 -15.06 15.03 7.34
C PHE A 136 -15.96 13.91 6.77
N GLU A 137 -15.65 12.65 7.08
CA GLU A 137 -16.28 11.47 6.49
C GLU A 137 -17.27 10.77 7.45
N THR A 138 -17.61 11.41 8.59
CA THR A 138 -18.53 10.86 9.59
C THR A 138 -19.39 11.90 10.30
N ASP A 139 -20.62 11.53 10.69
CA ASP A 139 -21.47 12.29 11.62
C ASP A 139 -21.29 11.87 13.10
N GLY A 140 -20.42 10.89 13.38
CA GLY A 140 -20.25 10.26 14.69
C GLY A 140 -21.12 9.01 14.92
N GLN A 141 -21.95 8.63 13.95
CA GLN A 141 -22.75 7.38 13.97
C GLN A 141 -22.55 6.56 12.69
N ARG A 142 -22.40 7.23 11.56
CA ARG A 142 -22.23 6.67 10.23
C ARG A 142 -20.94 7.21 9.62
N GLN A 143 -20.35 6.44 8.72
CA GLN A 143 -19.15 6.82 7.98
C GLN A 143 -19.40 6.61 6.48
N VAL A 144 -18.87 7.53 5.68
CA VAL A 144 -18.77 7.38 4.22
C VAL A 144 -17.32 7.08 3.90
N TYR A 145 -17.07 6.18 2.96
CA TYR A 145 -15.71 5.81 2.57
C TYR A 145 -15.66 5.33 1.13
N MET A 146 -14.47 5.34 0.54
CA MET A 146 -14.23 4.74 -0.76
C MET A 146 -13.87 3.26 -0.60
N ASP A 147 -14.54 2.39 -1.36
CA ASP A 147 -14.16 0.99 -1.48
C ASP A 147 -12.92 0.87 -2.37
N ALA A 148 -11.85 0.26 -1.85
CA ALA A 148 -10.57 0.19 -2.53
C ALA A 148 -10.60 -0.67 -3.81
N ALA A 149 -11.36 -1.77 -3.84
CA ALA A 149 -11.48 -2.65 -5.00
C ALA A 149 -12.25 -2.00 -6.15
N THR A 150 -13.37 -1.36 -5.83
CA THR A 150 -14.33 -0.91 -6.84
C THR A 150 -14.24 0.59 -7.10
N GLY A 151 -13.57 1.36 -6.24
CA GLY A 151 -13.60 2.82 -6.26
C GLY A 151 -14.98 3.40 -5.95
N ALA A 152 -15.92 2.60 -5.45
CA ALA A 152 -17.28 3.02 -5.14
C ALA A 152 -17.32 3.81 -3.83
N LEU A 153 -18.24 4.78 -3.74
CA LEU A 153 -18.58 5.44 -2.49
C LEU A 153 -19.55 4.57 -1.71
N MET A 154 -19.21 4.27 -0.47
CA MET A 154 -19.92 3.41 0.46
C MET A 154 -20.34 4.19 1.69
N ILE A 155 -21.40 3.75 2.36
CA ILE A 155 -21.77 4.21 3.70
C ILE A 155 -22.10 3.02 4.60
N SER A 156 -21.72 3.12 5.86
CA SER A 156 -21.96 2.14 6.92
C SER A 156 -22.11 2.83 8.27
N ASP A 157 -22.50 2.08 9.30
CA ASP A 157 -22.29 2.52 10.69
C ASP A 157 -20.79 2.53 11.06
N LEU A 158 -20.42 3.09 12.21
CA LEU A 158 -19.02 3.12 12.65
C LEU A 158 -18.41 1.71 12.85
N ALA A 159 -19.22 0.71 13.18
CA ALA A 159 -18.78 -0.69 13.30
C ALA A 159 -18.60 -1.39 11.94
N GLY A 160 -19.01 -0.74 10.86
CA GLY A 160 -19.02 -1.27 9.49
C GLY A 160 -20.16 -2.23 9.20
N LYS A 161 -21.26 -2.18 9.95
CA LYS A 161 -22.53 -2.84 9.63
C LYS A 161 -23.38 -1.92 8.73
N ASP A 162 -24.50 -2.47 8.24
CA ASP A 162 -25.47 -1.76 7.40
C ASP A 162 -24.86 -1.07 6.17
N LYS A 163 -23.89 -1.76 5.54
CA LYS A 163 -23.17 -1.25 4.38
C LYS A 163 -24.08 -1.10 3.17
N ARG A 164 -23.96 0.03 2.47
CA ARG A 164 -24.58 0.22 1.16
C ARG A 164 -23.70 1.04 0.23
N VAL A 165 -23.84 0.76 -1.06
CA VAL A 165 -23.24 1.55 -2.13
C VAL A 165 -24.07 2.82 -2.31
N ILE A 166 -23.40 3.98 -2.34
CA ILE A 166 -23.99 5.28 -2.66
C ILE A 166 -23.81 5.56 -4.15
N PHE A 167 -22.57 5.40 -4.63
CA PHE A 167 -22.20 5.67 -6.01
C PHE A 167 -21.18 4.64 -6.48
N LYS A 168 -21.41 4.10 -7.68
CA LYS A 168 -20.48 3.18 -8.33
C LYS A 168 -19.93 3.83 -9.61
N PRO A 169 -18.61 4.10 -9.70
CA PRO A 169 -18.02 4.65 -10.91
C PRO A 169 -18.13 3.66 -12.08
N LYS A 170 -18.10 4.20 -13.31
CA LYS A 170 -18.02 3.37 -14.53
C LYS A 170 -16.67 2.64 -14.57
N ALA A 171 -16.59 1.55 -15.33
CA ALA A 171 -15.35 0.81 -15.48
C ALA A 171 -14.23 1.72 -16.01
N GLY A 172 -13.12 1.80 -15.29
CA GLY A 172 -11.98 2.68 -15.60
C GLY A 172 -12.00 4.04 -14.89
N ASP A 173 -13.15 4.47 -14.38
CA ASP A 173 -13.26 5.67 -13.55
C ASP A 173 -13.05 5.33 -12.06
N ARG A 174 -12.62 6.31 -11.27
CA ARG A 174 -12.52 6.15 -9.81
C ARG A 174 -12.78 7.45 -9.07
N VAL A 175 -13.44 7.36 -7.92
CA VAL A 175 -13.48 8.50 -6.99
C VAL A 175 -12.08 8.67 -6.39
N VAL A 176 -11.61 9.91 -6.33
CA VAL A 176 -10.25 10.24 -5.83
C VAL A 176 -10.26 11.14 -4.60
N ALA A 177 -11.36 11.84 -4.34
CA ALA A 177 -11.57 12.67 -3.16
C ALA A 177 -13.07 12.87 -2.93
N HIS A 178 -13.50 13.03 -1.69
CA HIS A 178 -14.89 13.35 -1.35
C HIS A 178 -14.99 14.20 -0.07
N VAL A 179 -16.10 14.90 0.07
CA VAL A 179 -16.46 15.71 1.24
C VAL A 179 -17.96 15.61 1.49
N LEU A 180 -18.34 15.46 2.75
CA LEU A 180 -19.73 15.32 3.16
C LEU A 180 -20.35 16.65 3.53
N SER A 181 -21.65 16.78 3.28
CA SER A 181 -22.43 17.81 3.95
C SER A 181 -22.48 17.56 5.46
N ARG A 182 -22.64 18.63 6.25
CA ARG A 182 -22.59 18.56 7.72
C ARG A 182 -23.65 17.68 8.36
N ASP A 183 -24.77 17.49 7.67
CA ASP A 183 -25.89 16.63 8.07
C ASP A 183 -25.83 15.23 7.44
N LEU A 184 -24.74 14.90 6.71
CA LEU A 184 -24.55 13.65 6.01
C LEU A 184 -25.64 13.33 4.97
N SER A 185 -26.34 14.34 4.44
CA SER A 185 -27.36 14.16 3.40
C SER A 185 -26.80 14.16 1.98
N MET A 186 -25.63 14.76 1.76
CA MET A 186 -25.01 14.96 0.46
C MET A 186 -23.51 14.68 0.50
N ILE A 187 -22.95 14.38 -0.67
CA ILE A 187 -21.53 14.16 -0.92
C ILE A 187 -21.13 14.97 -2.13
N ALA A 188 -20.04 15.71 -2.04
CA ALA A 188 -19.34 16.28 -3.17
C ALA A 188 -18.06 15.48 -3.36
N PHE A 189 -17.73 15.10 -4.58
CA PHE A 189 -16.59 14.24 -4.86
C PHE A 189 -15.97 14.52 -6.21
N SER A 190 -14.70 14.15 -6.32
CA SER A 190 -13.93 14.23 -7.56
C SER A 190 -13.81 12.84 -8.16
N LEU A 191 -14.25 12.71 -9.40
CA LEU A 191 -14.15 11.51 -10.22
C LEU A 191 -13.00 11.67 -11.20
N LYS A 192 -12.04 10.75 -11.17
CA LYS A 192 -11.03 10.62 -12.23
C LYS A 192 -11.60 9.75 -13.34
N THR A 193 -11.67 10.32 -14.54
CA THR A 193 -12.12 9.68 -15.77
C THR A 193 -10.96 9.56 -16.77
N GLY A 194 -11.15 8.80 -17.85
CA GLY A 194 -10.12 8.63 -18.89
C GLY A 194 -9.68 9.94 -19.57
N ASP A 195 -10.55 10.95 -19.57
CA ASP A 195 -10.37 12.27 -20.19
C ASP A 195 -10.10 13.41 -19.19
N GLY A 196 -10.00 13.13 -17.89
CA GLY A 196 -9.63 14.13 -16.88
C GLY A 196 -10.25 13.91 -15.49
N TYR A 197 -10.59 15.02 -14.83
CA TYR A 197 -11.30 15.01 -13.55
C TYR A 197 -12.66 15.69 -13.72
N ARG A 198 -13.66 15.16 -13.03
CA ARG A 198 -15.02 15.71 -12.93
C ARG A 198 -15.38 15.88 -11.46
N SER A 199 -15.87 17.05 -11.09
CA SER A 199 -16.47 17.27 -9.78
C SER A 199 -17.94 16.90 -9.85
N ALA A 200 -18.48 16.24 -8.84
CA ALA A 200 -19.89 15.83 -8.81
C ALA A 200 -20.48 15.92 -7.40
N VAL A 201 -21.80 15.98 -7.33
CA VAL A 201 -22.58 15.86 -6.11
C VAL A 201 -23.55 14.69 -6.21
N ILE A 202 -23.84 14.06 -5.07
CA ILE A 202 -24.86 13.03 -4.93
C ILE A 202 -25.46 13.07 -3.53
N LYS A 203 -26.73 12.68 -3.38
CA LYS A 203 -27.31 12.43 -2.06
C LYS A 203 -26.71 11.18 -1.45
N THR A 204 -26.59 11.14 -0.13
CA THR A 204 -26.09 9.95 0.54
C THR A 204 -27.03 8.76 0.35
N ASP A 205 -28.31 8.93 0.04
CA ASP A 205 -29.24 7.84 -0.35
C ASP A 205 -28.96 7.22 -1.74
N GLY A 206 -28.03 7.78 -2.50
CA GLY A 206 -27.66 7.34 -3.86
C GLY A 206 -28.42 8.04 -4.99
N THR A 207 -29.33 8.97 -4.68
CA THR A 207 -30.10 9.71 -5.70
C THR A 207 -29.49 11.08 -6.01
N GLY A 208 -29.98 11.74 -7.07
CA GLY A 208 -29.62 13.14 -7.35
C GLY A 208 -28.16 13.37 -7.77
N TYR A 209 -27.53 12.40 -8.43
CA TYR A 209 -26.20 12.59 -9.02
C TYR A 209 -26.21 13.74 -10.05
N ARG A 210 -25.26 14.67 -9.92
CA ARG A 210 -25.05 15.79 -10.85
C ARG A 210 -23.57 16.14 -10.93
N GLU A 211 -23.05 16.38 -12.14
CA GLU A 211 -21.72 16.96 -12.32
C GLU A 211 -21.74 18.47 -12.03
N LEU A 212 -20.74 18.95 -11.29
CA LEU A 212 -20.52 20.36 -10.98
C LEU A 212 -19.76 21.03 -12.12
N THR A 213 -20.06 22.30 -12.36
CA THR A 213 -19.49 23.06 -13.48
C THR A 213 -18.07 23.55 -13.17
N HIS A 214 -17.72 23.70 -11.89
CA HIS A 214 -16.34 24.03 -11.52
C HIS A 214 -15.39 22.81 -11.66
N SER A 215 -14.34 22.95 -12.48
CA SER A 215 -13.23 22.00 -12.56
C SER A 215 -12.00 22.57 -11.85
N GLY A 216 -11.68 22.08 -10.66
CA GLY A 216 -10.45 22.40 -9.94
C GLY A 216 -9.56 21.15 -9.79
N PRO A 217 -8.23 21.29 -9.71
CA PRO A 217 -7.35 20.17 -9.36
C PRO A 217 -7.73 19.58 -7.99
N SER A 218 -7.39 18.31 -7.77
CA SER A 218 -7.73 17.48 -6.60
C SER A 218 -7.33 18.00 -5.22
N GLU A 219 -6.69 19.17 -5.14
CA GLU A 219 -5.95 19.66 -3.97
C GLU A 219 -6.70 20.69 -3.11
N VAL A 220 -7.89 21.14 -3.52
CA VAL A 220 -8.69 22.09 -2.74
C VAL A 220 -9.90 21.38 -2.18
N VAL A 221 -9.96 21.23 -0.86
CA VAL A 221 -11.13 20.69 -0.15
C VAL A 221 -12.31 21.63 -0.37
N PRO A 222 -13.34 21.26 -1.16
CA PRO A 222 -14.54 22.08 -1.28
C PRO A 222 -15.27 22.06 0.06
N ASP A 223 -15.82 23.20 0.49
CA ASP A 223 -16.64 23.24 1.71
C ASP A 223 -18.09 23.57 1.38
N TRP A 224 -19.00 23.00 2.17
CA TRP A 224 -20.43 23.15 2.03
C TRP A 224 -20.92 24.39 2.77
N SER A 225 -21.92 25.07 2.21
CA SER A 225 -22.78 25.90 3.06
C SER A 225 -23.53 25.02 4.06
N TRP A 226 -23.83 25.56 5.25
CA TRP A 226 -24.47 24.80 6.32
C TRP A 226 -25.90 24.32 5.98
N ASP A 227 -26.53 24.95 4.99
CA ASP A 227 -27.84 24.58 4.45
C ASP A 227 -27.75 23.66 3.23
N ASN A 228 -26.55 23.21 2.87
CA ASN A 228 -26.23 22.35 1.73
C ASN A 228 -26.66 22.88 0.35
N ARG A 229 -27.00 24.17 0.25
CA ARG A 229 -27.42 24.78 -1.02
C ARG A 229 -26.25 25.16 -1.91
N TYR A 230 -25.06 25.32 -1.35
CA TYR A 230 -23.90 25.82 -2.05
C TYR A 230 -22.63 25.05 -1.73
N ILE A 231 -21.74 24.98 -2.72
CA ILE A 231 -20.36 24.51 -2.58
C ILE A 231 -19.42 25.66 -2.85
N PHE A 232 -18.43 25.84 -1.99
CA PHE A 232 -17.35 26.79 -2.16
C PHE A 232 -16.12 26.06 -2.68
N GLY A 233 -15.59 26.52 -3.82
CA GLY A 233 -14.47 25.88 -4.50
C GLY A 233 -13.59 26.88 -5.25
N CYS A 234 -12.44 26.42 -5.72
CA CYS A 234 -11.58 27.22 -6.60
C CYS A 234 -11.94 26.99 -8.06
N GLN A 235 -12.12 28.09 -8.80
CA GLN A 235 -12.19 28.08 -10.26
C GLN A 235 -10.88 28.61 -10.83
N SER A 236 -10.27 27.85 -11.74
CA SER A 236 -9.12 28.30 -12.51
C SER A 236 -9.58 29.14 -13.70
N GLU A 237 -8.92 30.27 -13.90
CA GLU A 237 -9.15 31.17 -15.03
C GLU A 237 -8.13 30.90 -16.15
N PRO A 238 -8.41 31.30 -17.41
CA PRO A 238 -7.50 31.11 -18.53
C PRO A 238 -6.12 31.75 -18.36
N ASP A 239 -6.00 32.78 -17.51
CA ASP A 239 -4.75 33.46 -17.18
C ASP A 239 -3.92 32.76 -16.10
N GLY A 240 -4.38 31.60 -15.62
CA GLY A 240 -3.73 30.81 -14.57
C GLY A 240 -4.04 31.27 -13.14
N THR A 241 -4.82 32.35 -12.96
CA THR A 241 -5.28 32.76 -11.64
C THR A 241 -6.39 31.84 -11.12
N ARG A 242 -6.55 31.79 -9.79
CA ARG A 242 -7.60 30.99 -9.14
C ARG A 242 -8.49 31.88 -8.29
N GLN A 243 -9.79 31.77 -8.49
CA GLN A 243 -10.80 32.56 -7.79
C GLN A 243 -11.63 31.66 -6.89
N LEU A 244 -12.00 32.17 -5.73
CA LEU A 244 -12.98 31.51 -4.88
C LEU A 244 -14.37 31.77 -5.45
N VAL A 245 -15.09 30.70 -5.74
CA VAL A 245 -16.44 30.73 -6.28
C VAL A 245 -17.42 29.97 -5.37
N ARG A 246 -18.68 30.37 -5.44
CA ARG A 246 -19.81 29.67 -4.85
C ARG A 246 -20.66 29.09 -5.97
N GLU A 247 -20.79 27.77 -6.01
CA GLU A 247 -21.69 27.07 -6.95
C GLU A 247 -22.96 26.63 -6.22
N SER A 248 -24.12 26.86 -6.83
CA SER A 248 -25.40 26.34 -6.38
C SER A 248 -25.53 24.84 -6.68
N VAL A 249 -25.92 24.08 -5.67
CA VAL A 249 -26.08 22.63 -5.78
C VAL A 249 -27.27 22.27 -6.67
N THR A 250 -28.29 23.11 -6.73
CA THR A 250 -29.57 22.83 -7.42
C THR A 250 -29.51 23.10 -8.92
N ASP A 251 -29.00 24.27 -9.32
CA ASP A 251 -29.03 24.75 -10.71
C ASP A 251 -27.63 25.01 -11.30
N GLY A 252 -26.56 24.83 -10.51
CA GLY A 252 -25.18 25.02 -10.98
C GLY A 252 -24.78 26.48 -11.18
N GLU A 253 -25.56 27.44 -10.69
CA GLU A 253 -25.20 28.86 -10.76
C GLU A 253 -23.87 29.12 -10.03
N ILE A 254 -22.88 29.65 -10.75
CA ILE A 254 -21.58 30.04 -10.19
C ILE A 254 -21.55 31.55 -9.95
N ARG A 255 -21.17 31.96 -8.73
CA ARG A 255 -20.86 33.36 -8.41
C ARG A 255 -19.45 33.50 -7.84
N LYS A 256 -18.73 34.50 -8.32
CA LYS A 256 -17.43 34.90 -7.76
C LYS A 256 -17.60 35.45 -6.36
N VAL A 257 -16.80 34.96 -5.41
CA VAL A 257 -16.72 35.44 -4.03
C VAL A 257 -15.49 36.30 -3.83
N ARG A 258 -14.33 35.88 -4.36
CA ARG A 258 -13.05 36.59 -4.21
C ARG A 258 -12.07 36.26 -5.34
N GLY A 259 -11.23 37.23 -5.73
CA GLY A 259 -10.18 37.07 -6.75
C GLY A 259 -8.95 36.25 -6.35
N ALA A 260 -8.90 35.71 -5.13
CA ALA A 260 -7.83 34.81 -4.68
C ALA A 260 -8.47 33.62 -3.97
N CYS A 261 -8.15 32.42 -4.42
CA CYS A 261 -8.54 31.21 -3.73
C CYS A 261 -7.54 30.87 -2.62
N GLY A 262 -7.99 30.90 -1.37
CA GLY A 262 -7.22 30.40 -0.23
C GLY A 262 -7.39 28.88 -0.09
N ASN A 263 -6.41 28.21 0.53
CA ASN A 263 -6.41 26.75 0.65
C ASN A 263 -7.47 26.21 1.63
N LEU A 264 -8.00 27.04 2.53
CA LEU A 264 -9.11 26.69 3.44
C LEU A 264 -10.18 27.78 3.52
N ASN A 265 -11.44 27.36 3.41
CA ASN A 265 -12.62 28.22 3.53
C ASN A 265 -13.64 27.51 4.43
N ARG A 266 -14.19 28.21 5.44
CA ARG A 266 -15.25 27.70 6.33
C ARG A 266 -16.43 28.66 6.35
N PRO A 267 -17.55 28.38 5.66
CA PRO A 267 -18.75 29.18 5.73
C PRO A 267 -19.36 29.16 7.14
N SER A 268 -19.83 30.32 7.59
CA SER A 268 -20.58 30.45 8.84
C SER A 268 -21.97 29.79 8.74
N PRO A 269 -22.56 29.32 9.86
CA PRO A 269 -23.87 28.67 9.86
C PRO A 269 -25.01 29.55 9.35
N ASP A 270 -24.93 30.85 9.62
CA ASP A 270 -25.92 31.83 9.15
C ASP A 270 -25.70 32.26 7.69
N GLY A 271 -24.63 31.76 7.05
CA GLY A 271 -24.28 32.04 5.66
C GLY A 271 -23.80 33.46 5.39
N ARG A 272 -23.60 34.32 6.41
CA ARG A 272 -23.22 35.73 6.22
C ARG A 272 -21.72 35.91 6.03
N PHE A 273 -20.92 35.02 6.59
CA PHE A 273 -19.46 35.11 6.61
C PHE A 273 -18.76 33.84 6.13
N ILE A 274 -17.50 33.99 5.74
CA ILE A 274 -16.55 32.91 5.44
C ILE A 274 -15.27 33.16 6.23
N ALA A 275 -14.83 32.17 7.00
CA ALA A 275 -13.52 32.18 7.63
C ALA A 275 -12.48 31.55 6.68
N LEU A 276 -11.28 32.12 6.66
CA LEU A 276 -10.23 31.80 5.71
C LEU A 276 -8.91 31.57 6.43
N ALA A 277 -8.14 30.59 5.97
CA ALA A 277 -6.76 30.36 6.38
C ALA A 277 -5.91 29.86 5.20
N ALA A 278 -4.59 30.01 5.33
CA ALA A 278 -3.64 29.59 4.29
C ALA A 278 -3.38 28.08 4.27
N SER A 279 -3.61 27.37 5.38
CA SER A 279 -3.27 25.95 5.52
C SER A 279 -4.03 25.31 6.69
N TYR A 280 -4.28 24.01 6.61
CA TYR A 280 -4.80 23.18 7.71
C TYR A 280 -3.69 22.65 8.62
N MET A 281 -2.42 22.73 8.20
CA MET A 281 -1.29 22.11 8.90
C MET A 281 -0.51 23.08 9.79
N THR A 282 -0.49 24.37 9.45
CA THR A 282 0.36 25.38 10.08
C THR A 282 -0.46 26.39 10.89
N PHE A 283 0.17 27.05 11.87
CA PHE A 283 -0.41 28.22 12.52
C PHE A 283 -0.16 29.43 11.64
N ASP A 284 -1.25 30.03 11.13
CA ASP A 284 -1.21 31.11 10.16
C ASP A 284 -2.18 32.23 10.57
N LYS A 285 -2.24 33.28 9.75
CA LYS A 285 -3.27 34.31 9.85
C LYS A 285 -4.63 33.73 9.49
N VAL A 286 -5.61 33.94 10.38
CA VAL A 286 -7.02 33.61 10.15
C VAL A 286 -7.79 34.88 9.86
N PHE A 287 -8.57 34.87 8.78
CA PHE A 287 -9.40 35.99 8.36
C PHE A 287 -10.88 35.63 8.35
N VAL A 288 -11.76 36.62 8.46
CA VAL A 288 -13.20 36.50 8.23
C VAL A 288 -13.64 37.55 7.22
N MET A 289 -14.46 37.16 6.24
CA MET A 289 -15.00 38.06 5.23
C MET A 289 -16.51 37.83 5.00
N PRO A 290 -17.25 38.80 4.43
CA PRO A 290 -18.62 38.59 4.01
C PRO A 290 -18.72 37.54 2.90
N SER A 291 -19.75 36.67 2.95
CA SER A 291 -19.92 35.56 2.00
C SER A 291 -20.30 36.00 0.57
N GLN A 292 -20.79 37.23 0.41
CA GLN A 292 -21.09 37.82 -0.89
C GLN A 292 -19.89 38.57 -1.51
N GLY A 293 -18.73 38.54 -0.85
CA GLY A 293 -17.54 39.28 -1.25
C GLY A 293 -17.28 40.52 -0.39
N GLY A 294 -16.03 40.98 -0.38
CA GLY A 294 -15.55 42.10 0.43
C GLY A 294 -14.15 41.86 1.00
N GLU A 295 -13.62 42.85 1.70
CA GLU A 295 -12.26 42.79 2.27
C GLU A 295 -12.20 41.85 3.50
N PRO A 296 -11.30 40.85 3.51
CA PRO A 296 -11.10 40.00 4.68
C PRO A 296 -10.54 40.77 5.88
N GLN A 297 -11.16 40.56 7.03
CA GLN A 297 -10.71 41.10 8.31
C GLN A 297 -9.83 40.08 9.02
N LEU A 298 -8.65 40.49 9.50
CA LEU A 298 -7.80 39.63 10.32
C LEU A 298 -8.48 39.40 11.68
N VAL A 299 -8.67 38.13 12.06
CA VAL A 299 -9.28 37.77 13.35
C VAL A 299 -8.31 37.05 14.28
N SER A 300 -7.24 36.47 13.74
CA SER A 300 -6.11 35.93 14.51
C SER A 300 -4.84 35.96 13.67
N ASP A 301 -3.70 36.27 14.28
CA ASP A 301 -2.41 36.40 13.62
C ASP A 301 -1.58 35.11 13.60
N SER A 302 -1.83 34.19 14.53
CA SER A 302 -1.16 32.90 14.65
C SER A 302 -2.11 31.84 15.22
N ALA A 303 -2.91 31.27 14.35
CA ALA A 303 -3.86 30.22 14.68
C ALA A 303 -4.12 29.29 13.49
N ARG A 304 -4.67 28.12 13.80
CA ARG A 304 -5.09 27.14 12.81
C ARG A 304 -6.61 27.05 12.86
N LEU A 305 -7.24 27.36 11.74
CA LEU A 305 -8.70 27.40 11.61
C LEU A 305 -9.26 25.98 11.64
N ILE A 306 -10.11 25.67 12.63
CA ILE A 306 -10.81 24.39 12.72
C ILE A 306 -12.19 24.51 12.09
N ASP A 307 -13.12 25.26 12.69
CA ASP A 307 -14.48 25.43 12.17
C ASP A 307 -15.27 26.54 12.88
N TRP A 308 -16.50 26.81 12.44
CA TRP A 308 -17.49 27.59 13.20
C TRP A 308 -18.30 26.72 14.17
N THR A 309 -18.64 27.26 15.34
CA THR A 309 -19.69 26.67 16.16
C THR A 309 -21.04 26.72 15.45
N ARG A 310 -21.94 25.77 15.74
CA ARG A 310 -23.26 25.67 15.08
C ARG A 310 -24.12 26.93 15.23
N ASP A 311 -23.96 27.66 16.32
CA ASP A 311 -24.66 28.92 16.57
C ASP A 311 -24.03 30.14 15.87
N GLY A 312 -22.87 29.97 15.21
CA GLY A 312 -22.14 31.00 14.49
C GLY A 312 -21.49 32.07 15.38
N ARG A 313 -21.54 31.92 16.71
CA ARG A 313 -21.01 32.91 17.66
C ARG A 313 -19.50 32.82 17.84
N TYR A 314 -18.89 31.68 17.53
CA TYR A 314 -17.47 31.43 17.76
C TYR A 314 -16.80 30.76 16.56
N LEU A 315 -15.52 31.10 16.38
CA LEU A 315 -14.57 30.31 15.61
C LEU A 315 -13.79 29.39 16.54
N ILE A 316 -13.74 28.12 16.17
CA ILE A 316 -12.89 27.11 16.80
C ILE A 316 -11.52 27.21 16.14
N ILE A 317 -10.51 27.52 16.95
CA ILE A 317 -9.13 27.66 16.49
C ILE A 317 -8.18 26.84 17.36
N ALA A 318 -7.12 26.31 16.76
CA ALA A 318 -5.97 25.79 17.51
C ALA A 318 -4.86 26.85 17.55
N SER A 319 -4.26 27.06 18.71
CA SER A 319 -3.14 28.00 18.87
C SER A 319 -2.17 27.52 19.95
N ALA A 320 -0.87 27.81 19.76
CA ALA A 320 0.18 27.54 20.74
C ALA A 320 0.55 28.78 21.59
N ARG A 321 -0.31 29.81 21.61
CA ARG A 321 -0.05 31.12 22.25
C ARG A 321 0.34 31.07 23.74
N LEU A 322 0.02 29.98 24.45
CA LEU A 322 0.35 29.79 25.88
C LEU A 322 1.46 28.74 26.11
N GLY A 323 2.31 28.50 25.10
CA GLY A 323 3.44 27.56 25.18
C GLY A 323 3.11 26.11 24.84
N SER A 324 1.82 25.74 24.75
CA SER A 324 1.38 24.42 24.27
C SER A 324 0.18 24.57 23.35
N GLU A 325 0.08 23.71 22.32
CA GLU A 325 -1.05 23.71 21.39
C GLU A 325 -2.35 23.37 22.13
N ALA A 326 -3.35 24.23 21.97
CA ALA A 326 -4.67 24.09 22.57
C ALA A 326 -5.77 24.58 21.62
N LEU A 327 -6.98 24.05 21.83
CA LEU A 327 -8.21 24.52 21.19
C LEU A 327 -8.83 25.68 21.97
N TYR A 328 -9.31 26.67 21.22
CA TYR A 328 -9.98 27.85 21.74
C TYR A 328 -11.23 28.19 20.94
N LEU A 329 -12.18 28.85 21.60
CA LEU A 329 -13.32 29.52 20.97
C LEU A 329 -13.04 31.02 20.88
N LEU A 330 -12.77 31.51 19.68
CA LEU A 330 -12.64 32.93 19.39
C LEU A 330 -14.04 33.53 19.17
N PRO A 331 -14.55 34.42 20.03
CA PRO A 331 -15.86 35.05 19.83
C PRO A 331 -15.83 35.96 18.60
N ILE A 332 -16.83 35.80 17.73
CA ILE A 332 -16.99 36.61 16.53
C ILE A 332 -18.33 37.33 16.55
N LYS A 333 -18.30 38.64 16.26
CA LYS A 333 -19.49 39.48 16.08
C LYS A 333 -19.31 40.32 14.83
N ASP A 334 -20.27 40.23 13.92
CA ASP A 334 -20.30 40.99 12.65
C ASP A 334 -18.98 40.90 11.84
N GLY A 335 -18.41 39.68 11.79
CA GLY A 335 -17.17 39.39 11.07
C GLY A 335 -15.89 39.87 11.76
N ARG A 336 -15.96 40.30 13.02
CA ARG A 336 -14.82 40.81 13.80
C ARG A 336 -14.66 40.07 15.14
N PRO A 337 -13.45 40.03 15.72
CA PRO A 337 -13.23 39.52 17.07
C PRO A 337 -14.05 40.32 18.08
N ALA A 338 -14.74 39.63 18.98
CA ALA A 338 -15.61 40.23 19.99
C ALA A 338 -15.09 40.03 21.43
N GLY A 339 -13.83 39.66 21.59
CA GLY A 339 -13.18 39.38 22.87
C GLY A 339 -12.03 38.40 22.72
N ASP A 340 -11.45 38.00 23.85
CA ASP A 340 -10.36 37.04 23.89
C ASP A 340 -10.85 35.61 23.63
N PRO A 341 -10.05 34.77 22.94
CA PRO A 341 -10.37 33.36 22.78
C PRO A 341 -10.48 32.63 24.12
N ALA A 342 -11.60 31.95 24.34
CA ALA A 342 -11.85 31.11 25.50
C ALA A 342 -11.19 29.74 25.33
N PHE A 343 -10.50 29.24 26.35
CA PHE A 343 -9.84 27.93 26.31
C PHE A 343 -10.86 26.77 26.33
N VAL A 344 -10.62 25.74 25.52
CA VAL A 344 -11.43 24.52 25.46
C VAL A 344 -10.69 23.30 26.01
N ARG A 345 -9.55 22.96 25.40
CA ARG A 345 -8.70 21.83 25.82
C ARG A 345 -7.28 21.98 25.27
N TYR A 346 -6.34 21.29 25.92
CA TYR A 346 -5.03 21.02 25.35
C TYR A 346 -5.08 19.86 24.35
N GLY A 347 -4.04 19.77 23.52
CA GLY A 347 -3.82 18.70 22.56
C GLY A 347 -4.17 19.11 21.12
N PRO A 348 -3.43 18.59 20.13
CA PRO A 348 -3.61 18.98 18.74
C PRO A 348 -4.95 18.50 18.18
N CYS A 349 -5.56 19.32 17.35
CA CYS A 349 -6.76 19.01 16.56
C CYS A 349 -6.43 19.25 15.09
N LYS A 350 -5.69 18.37 14.41
CA LYS A 350 -5.02 18.74 13.13
C LYS A 350 -6.04 19.01 12.01
N PHE A 351 -7.16 18.32 12.04
CA PHE A 351 -8.32 18.48 11.19
C PHE A 351 -9.55 18.37 12.08
N GLY A 352 -10.60 19.14 11.78
CA GLY A 352 -11.83 19.06 12.54
C GLY A 352 -13.01 19.72 11.85
N SER A 353 -14.21 19.26 12.19
CA SER A 353 -15.46 19.86 11.73
C SER A 353 -16.58 19.70 12.75
N ILE A 354 -17.50 20.65 12.74
CA ILE A 354 -18.74 20.58 13.50
C ILE A 354 -19.80 19.87 12.68
N ASN A 355 -20.37 18.80 13.24
CA ASN A 355 -21.50 18.10 12.63
C ASN A 355 -22.82 18.89 12.80
N ALA A 356 -23.88 18.45 12.13
CA ALA A 356 -25.20 19.08 12.24
C ALA A 356 -25.77 19.09 13.68
N ALA A 357 -25.31 18.21 14.58
CA ALA A 357 -25.72 18.24 15.99
C ALA A 357 -24.96 19.29 16.83
N GLY A 358 -23.93 19.95 16.26
CA GLY A 358 -23.09 20.91 16.98
C GLY A 358 -21.91 20.28 17.72
N SER A 359 -21.66 18.98 17.52
CA SER A 359 -20.49 18.29 18.09
C SER A 359 -19.28 18.44 17.17
N LEU A 360 -18.11 18.64 17.77
CA LEU A 360 -16.82 18.73 17.08
C LEU A 360 -16.27 17.31 16.89
N VAL A 361 -16.09 16.92 15.64
CA VAL A 361 -15.26 15.78 15.27
C VAL A 361 -13.87 16.31 14.93
N CYS A 362 -12.82 15.83 15.58
CA CYS A 362 -11.45 16.23 15.29
C CYS A 362 -10.47 15.08 15.29
N ASP A 363 -9.43 15.15 14.46
CA ASP A 363 -8.29 14.25 14.62
C ASP A 363 -7.27 14.82 15.59
N SER A 364 -6.69 13.95 16.39
CA SER A 364 -5.75 14.31 17.44
C SER A 364 -4.66 13.25 17.52
N THR A 365 -3.40 13.68 17.60
CA THR A 365 -2.28 12.78 17.91
C THR A 365 -2.17 12.63 19.43
N TYR A 366 -1.97 11.40 19.89
CA TYR A 366 -1.66 11.13 21.29
C TYR A 366 -0.13 11.21 21.54
N ALA A 367 0.28 11.20 22.81
CA ALA A 367 1.71 11.11 23.15
C ALA A 367 2.23 9.72 22.77
N GLY A 368 3.15 9.64 21.82
CA GLY A 368 3.73 8.39 21.31
C GLY A 368 3.47 8.16 19.82
N GLY A 369 2.25 8.37 19.30
CA GLY A 369 1.90 7.88 17.95
C GLY A 369 0.83 8.65 17.18
N ALA A 370 0.33 8.01 16.12
CA ALA A 370 -0.40 8.60 15.00
C ALA A 370 -1.84 9.11 15.32
N TYR A 371 -2.57 9.54 14.28
CA TYR A 371 -3.81 10.34 14.38
C TYR A 371 -5.04 9.50 14.74
N GLY A 372 -5.84 9.95 15.70
CA GLY A 372 -7.17 9.39 15.95
C GLY A 372 -8.31 10.39 15.93
N ALA A 373 -9.52 9.97 15.52
CA ALA A 373 -10.71 10.80 15.49
C ALA A 373 -11.44 10.84 16.85
N TRP A 374 -11.88 12.03 17.26
CA TRP A 374 -12.54 12.29 18.54
C TRP A 374 -13.80 13.10 18.32
N LEU A 375 -14.87 12.75 19.02
CA LEU A 375 -16.12 13.49 19.09
C LEU A 375 -16.24 14.17 20.46
N GLY A 376 -16.40 15.48 20.47
CA GLY A 376 -16.72 16.25 21.67
C GLY A 376 -17.95 17.13 21.46
N ALA A 377 -18.85 17.18 22.44
CA ALA A 377 -19.86 18.23 22.47
C ALA A 377 -19.24 19.52 23.01
N LEU A 378 -19.67 20.67 22.51
CA LEU A 378 -19.32 21.98 23.05
C LEU A 378 -20.59 22.55 23.70
N ASP A 379 -20.52 22.96 24.97
CA ASP A 379 -21.64 23.66 25.57
C ASP A 379 -21.74 25.10 25.04
N PRO A 380 -22.90 25.78 25.18
CA PRO A 380 -23.07 27.16 24.70
C PRO A 380 -22.18 28.22 25.39
N GLY A 381 -21.46 27.86 26.45
CA GLY A 381 -20.54 28.70 27.22
C GLY A 381 -19.06 28.39 27.00
N GLY A 382 -18.72 27.40 26.17
CA GLY A 382 -17.35 27.02 25.83
C GLY A 382 -16.63 26.09 26.80
N HIS A 383 -17.33 25.42 27.73
CA HIS A 383 -16.70 24.50 28.69
C HIS A 383 -16.81 23.02 28.26
N ARG A 384 -15.97 22.18 28.90
CA ARG A 384 -15.81 20.74 28.64
C ARG A 384 -17.16 20.02 28.62
N VAL A 385 -17.39 19.27 27.54
CA VAL A 385 -18.36 18.17 27.48
C VAL A 385 -17.61 16.95 26.97
N ASP A 386 -17.93 15.78 27.50
CA ASP A 386 -17.16 14.54 27.36
C ASP A 386 -16.63 14.29 25.94
N TRP A 387 -15.30 14.14 25.83
CA TRP A 387 -14.63 13.76 24.60
C TRP A 387 -14.62 12.25 24.48
N LYS A 388 -15.23 11.73 23.43
CA LYS A 388 -15.29 10.31 23.11
C LYS A 388 -14.45 10.04 21.86
N GLN A 389 -13.52 9.11 21.94
CA GLN A 389 -12.82 8.62 20.76
C GLN A 389 -13.78 7.87 19.83
N LEU A 390 -13.65 8.12 18.52
CA LEU A 390 -14.36 7.39 17.48
C LEU A 390 -13.47 6.27 16.94
N ASN A 391 -13.93 5.02 17.07
CA ASN A 391 -13.25 3.85 16.50
C ASN A 391 -13.64 3.72 15.02
N LEU A 392 -13.05 4.55 14.17
CA LEU A 392 -13.27 4.49 12.72
C LEU A 392 -12.50 3.31 12.12
N ARG A 393 -13.08 2.63 11.13
CA ARG A 393 -12.51 1.42 10.49
C ARG A 393 -11.19 1.65 9.71
N ALA A 394 -10.60 2.84 9.74
CA ALA A 394 -9.34 3.15 9.04
C ALA A 394 -8.32 3.88 9.94
N ASN A 395 -8.53 3.84 11.25
CA ASN A 395 -7.81 4.66 12.22
C ASN A 395 -6.62 3.93 12.86
N SER A 396 -6.06 2.92 12.19
CA SER A 396 -5.01 2.06 12.73
C SER A 396 -4.17 1.46 11.59
N GLY A 397 -2.85 1.65 11.65
CA GLY A 397 -1.89 1.02 10.75
C GLY A 397 -1.81 -0.51 10.97
N PHE A 398 -1.75 -1.25 9.87
CA PHE A 398 -1.53 -2.70 9.88
C PHE A 398 -0.03 -3.01 9.68
N SER A 399 0.50 -4.01 10.38
CA SER A 399 1.89 -4.49 10.24
C SER A 399 1.97 -5.93 9.68
N PHE A 400 3.07 -6.22 8.98
CA PHE A 400 3.28 -7.29 7.99
C PHE A 400 3.33 -8.74 8.53
N THR A 401 2.94 -9.00 9.77
CA THR A 401 3.00 -10.37 10.35
C THR A 401 1.63 -11.02 10.34
N THR A 402 1.25 -11.64 9.22
CA THR A 402 0.13 -12.57 9.19
C THR A 402 0.61 -14.02 9.17
N GLY A 403 0.04 -14.85 10.05
CA GLY A 403 0.38 -16.27 10.17
C GLY A 403 -0.84 -17.10 10.53
N TRP A 404 -0.88 -18.35 10.10
CA TRP A 404 -1.98 -19.29 10.37
C TRP A 404 -1.78 -20.05 11.67
N SER A 405 -2.87 -20.30 12.39
CA SER A 405 -2.90 -21.28 13.47
C SER A 405 -2.58 -22.69 12.94
N PRO A 406 -2.00 -23.59 13.76
CA PRO A 406 -1.66 -24.96 13.34
C PRO A 406 -2.82 -25.74 12.73
N ASP A 407 -4.03 -25.51 13.24
CA ASP A 407 -5.26 -26.14 12.78
C ASP A 407 -5.88 -25.50 11.53
N SER A 408 -5.27 -24.44 10.98
CA SER A 408 -5.72 -23.72 9.79
C SER A 408 -7.11 -23.07 9.92
N THR A 409 -7.52 -22.71 11.14
CA THR A 409 -8.83 -22.09 11.43
C THR A 409 -8.75 -20.59 11.74
N GLN A 410 -7.60 -20.10 12.20
CA GLN A 410 -7.40 -18.73 12.63
C GLN A 410 -6.15 -18.13 12.00
N ILE A 411 -6.13 -16.80 11.94
CA ILE A 411 -4.93 -16.04 11.61
C ILE A 411 -4.58 -15.07 12.72
N VAL A 412 -3.28 -14.88 12.95
CA VAL A 412 -2.78 -13.79 13.77
C VAL A 412 -2.41 -12.62 12.88
N TYR A 413 -2.66 -11.40 13.34
CA TYR A 413 -2.12 -10.18 12.77
C TYR A 413 -1.79 -9.18 13.88
N THR A 414 -0.88 -8.25 13.59
CA THR A 414 -0.56 -7.14 14.50
C THR A 414 -1.17 -5.84 13.98
N ALA A 415 -1.84 -5.13 14.87
CA ALA A 415 -2.46 -3.85 14.59
C ALA A 415 -1.97 -2.82 15.60
N SER A 416 -1.66 -1.61 15.15
CA SER A 416 -1.49 -0.50 16.09
C SER A 416 -2.84 -0.23 16.76
N ASP A 417 -2.87 -0.25 18.09
CA ASP A 417 -4.05 0.18 18.83
C ASP A 417 -3.83 1.61 19.31
N GLU A 418 -4.07 2.51 18.38
CA GLU A 418 -3.96 3.96 18.53
C GLU A 418 -4.99 4.53 19.53
N ALA A 419 -5.91 3.70 20.06
CA ALA A 419 -6.89 4.09 21.07
C ALA A 419 -6.40 4.04 22.53
N ALA A 420 -5.25 3.41 22.79
CA ALA A 420 -4.74 3.23 24.15
C ALA A 420 -3.80 4.36 24.65
N GLY A 421 -3.53 5.37 23.82
CA GLY A 421 -2.68 6.51 24.22
C GLY A 421 -1.20 6.16 24.44
N GLN A 422 -0.78 4.97 24.02
CA GLN A 422 0.60 4.51 23.90
C GLN A 422 0.80 4.05 22.45
N ASN A 423 2.04 4.06 21.94
CA ASN A 423 2.41 3.23 20.79
C ASN A 423 2.27 1.77 21.20
N ALA A 424 1.05 1.28 21.30
CA ALA A 424 0.76 -0.09 21.69
C ALA A 424 0.37 -0.84 20.43
N VAL A 425 1.10 -1.90 20.12
CA VAL A 425 0.75 -2.82 19.04
C VAL A 425 0.10 -4.05 19.69
N ALA A 426 -1.07 -4.44 19.19
CA ALA A 426 -1.81 -5.60 19.67
C ALA A 426 -1.71 -6.76 18.67
N ALA A 427 -1.42 -7.95 19.19
CA ALA A 427 -1.61 -9.20 18.46
C ALA A 427 -3.08 -9.62 18.57
N ARG A 428 -3.71 -9.82 17.42
CA ARG A 428 -5.12 -10.17 17.29
C ARG A 428 -5.30 -11.42 16.47
N LEU A 429 -6.31 -12.20 16.82
CA LEU A 429 -6.73 -13.40 16.13
C LEU A 429 -8.03 -13.16 15.40
N HIS A 430 -8.09 -13.60 14.15
CA HIS A 430 -9.31 -13.63 13.34
C HIS A 430 -9.68 -15.08 13.04
N ASN A 431 -10.90 -15.48 13.42
CA ASN A 431 -11.46 -16.78 13.06
C ASN A 431 -12.05 -16.74 11.64
N ILE A 432 -11.55 -17.62 10.79
CA ILE A 432 -11.86 -17.60 9.35
C ILE A 432 -13.31 -18.01 9.05
N ALA A 433 -13.89 -18.87 9.88
CA ALA A 433 -15.23 -19.40 9.70
C ALA A 433 -16.30 -18.48 10.30
N THR A 434 -16.07 -17.97 11.52
CA THR A 434 -17.05 -17.16 12.27
C THR A 434 -16.89 -15.66 12.04
N GLY A 435 -15.72 -15.21 11.61
CA GLY A 435 -15.35 -13.80 11.55
C GLY A 435 -15.11 -13.16 12.93
N GLU A 436 -15.02 -13.97 13.98
CA GLU A 436 -14.75 -13.51 15.34
C GLU A 436 -13.32 -12.96 15.47
N GLU A 437 -13.19 -11.83 16.15
CA GLU A 437 -11.93 -11.15 16.44
C GLU A 437 -11.62 -11.25 17.93
N ARG A 438 -10.37 -11.57 18.27
CA ARG A 438 -9.91 -11.64 19.67
C ARG A 438 -8.53 -11.03 19.81
N GLU A 439 -8.38 -10.07 20.70
CA GLU A 439 -7.05 -9.61 21.14
C GLU A 439 -6.46 -10.62 22.13
N VAL A 440 -5.20 -11.00 21.92
CA VAL A 440 -4.53 -12.04 22.72
C VAL A 440 -3.31 -11.53 23.45
N TYR A 441 -2.69 -10.47 22.94
CA TYR A 441 -1.59 -9.80 23.60
C TYR A 441 -1.51 -8.35 23.16
N ARG A 442 -1.12 -7.50 24.09
CA ARG A 442 -0.85 -6.10 23.84
C ARG A 442 0.59 -5.83 24.24
N GLY A 443 1.40 -5.59 23.24
CA GLY A 443 2.78 -5.15 23.40
C GLY A 443 2.89 -3.64 23.32
N SER A 444 4.14 -3.20 23.36
CA SER A 444 4.59 -1.84 23.23
C SER A 444 4.85 -1.47 21.76
N GLU A 445 5.80 -0.55 21.52
CA GLU A 445 5.92 0.24 20.29
C GLU A 445 6.12 -0.58 19.02
N TRP A 446 6.78 -1.73 19.14
CA TRP A 446 6.98 -2.65 18.04
C TRP A 446 6.66 -4.08 18.50
N LEU A 447 5.79 -4.75 17.74
CA LEU A 447 5.38 -6.13 17.99
C LEU A 447 5.24 -6.88 16.66
N ALA A 448 5.83 -8.06 16.60
CA ALA A 448 5.71 -9.01 15.50
C ALA A 448 5.46 -10.41 16.08
N CYS A 449 4.43 -11.09 15.61
CA CYS A 449 4.03 -12.38 16.15
C CYS A 449 3.82 -13.42 15.04
N ILE A 450 4.23 -14.65 15.34
CA ILE A 450 3.98 -15.84 14.53
C ILE A 450 3.34 -16.92 15.39
N TRP A 451 2.67 -17.88 14.76
CA TRP A 451 2.21 -19.08 15.45
C TRP A 451 3.37 -20.05 15.70
N SER A 452 3.32 -20.74 16.84
CA SER A 452 4.04 -22.01 17.00
C SER A 452 3.48 -23.06 16.02
N ALA A 453 4.32 -24.00 15.59
CA ALA A 453 4.00 -25.01 14.59
C ALA A 453 3.10 -26.11 15.13
N GLN A 454 3.23 -26.51 16.41
CA GLN A 454 2.46 -27.60 17.01
C GLN A 454 1.51 -27.15 18.10
N HIS A 455 1.91 -26.16 18.90
CA HIS A 455 1.16 -25.74 20.07
C HIS A 455 0.22 -24.56 19.76
N PRO A 456 -0.82 -24.32 20.56
CA PRO A 456 -1.66 -23.12 20.44
C PRO A 456 -1.00 -21.92 21.14
N ASN A 457 0.24 -21.62 20.77
CA ASN A 457 0.99 -20.49 21.27
C ASN A 457 1.35 -19.52 20.14
N LEU A 458 1.57 -18.26 20.50
CA LEU A 458 2.27 -17.30 19.66
C LEU A 458 3.69 -17.14 20.14
N PHE A 459 4.63 -17.07 19.21
CA PHE A 459 5.97 -16.54 19.47
C PHE A 459 6.03 -15.11 18.96
N CYS A 460 6.36 -14.17 19.84
CA CYS A 460 6.40 -12.75 19.51
C CYS A 460 7.78 -12.16 19.81
N GLY A 461 8.23 -11.26 18.93
CA GLY A 461 9.29 -10.32 19.21
C GLY A 461 8.66 -8.98 19.58
N GLU A 462 9.08 -8.42 20.71
CA GLU A 462 8.66 -7.09 21.19
C GLU A 462 9.89 -6.22 21.45
N ALA A 463 9.85 -4.95 21.06
CA ALA A 463 10.94 -4.00 21.29
C ALA A 463 10.41 -2.61 21.66
N HIS A 464 11.14 -1.92 22.54
CA HIS A 464 10.89 -0.54 22.95
C HIS A 464 11.86 0.41 22.23
N GLU A 465 11.37 1.57 21.75
CA GLU A 465 12.14 2.65 21.11
C GLU A 465 13.09 2.19 19.98
N ALA A 466 12.52 1.87 18.81
CA ALA A 466 13.22 1.48 17.57
C ALA A 466 14.23 2.52 16.99
N HIS A 467 14.59 3.56 17.74
CA HIS A 467 15.54 4.62 17.36
C HIS A 467 16.78 4.79 18.27
N GLU A 468 16.92 4.07 19.40
CA GLU A 468 18.14 4.09 20.24
C GLU A 468 19.25 3.12 19.80
N PRO A 469 20.55 3.46 19.90
CA PRO A 469 21.65 2.64 19.34
C PRO A 469 21.86 1.23 19.95
N GLU A 470 21.22 0.87 21.07
CA GLU A 470 21.33 -0.45 21.73
C GLU A 470 19.97 -1.17 21.82
N HIS A 471 19.29 -1.37 20.69
CA HIS A 471 18.01 -2.09 20.65
C HIS A 471 18.11 -3.52 21.18
N VAL A 472 17.11 -3.94 21.97
CA VAL A 472 16.93 -5.32 22.39
C VAL A 472 15.50 -5.74 22.08
N THR A 473 15.35 -6.90 21.45
CA THR A 473 14.06 -7.55 21.24
C THR A 473 13.83 -8.56 22.35
N GLU A 474 12.73 -8.41 23.09
CA GLU A 474 12.21 -9.43 23.98
C GLU A 474 11.48 -10.51 23.18
N VAL A 475 11.79 -11.77 23.44
CA VAL A 475 11.15 -12.91 22.80
C VAL A 475 10.16 -13.53 23.78
N LEU A 476 8.89 -13.57 23.38
CA LEU A 476 7.76 -13.98 24.22
C LEU A 476 7.09 -15.22 23.63
N SER A 477 6.59 -16.10 24.51
CA SER A 477 5.58 -17.11 24.18
C SER A 477 4.26 -16.75 24.84
N ILE A 478 3.19 -16.67 24.07
CA ILE A 478 1.86 -16.34 24.57
C ILE A 478 0.93 -17.52 24.30
N SER A 479 0.39 -18.13 25.36
CA SER A 479 -0.60 -19.20 25.26
C SER A 479 -1.96 -18.63 24.85
N ILE A 480 -2.56 -19.14 23.78
CA ILE A 480 -3.85 -18.63 23.27
C ILE A 480 -5.02 -19.00 24.19
N ASP A 481 -4.97 -20.18 24.79
CA ASP A 481 -6.05 -20.67 25.65
C ASP A 481 -6.08 -19.92 26.98
N SER A 482 -4.92 -19.72 27.60
CA SER A 482 -4.81 -19.13 28.94
C SER A 482 -4.51 -17.63 28.95
N GLY A 483 -4.04 -17.06 27.84
CA GLY A 483 -3.47 -15.72 27.80
C GLY A 483 -2.15 -15.57 28.56
N ARG A 484 -1.58 -16.67 29.06
CA ARG A 484 -0.33 -16.64 29.83
C ARG A 484 0.83 -16.24 28.92
N VAL A 485 1.55 -15.19 29.34
CA VAL A 485 2.76 -14.69 28.69
C VAL A 485 3.98 -15.23 29.42
N GLU A 486 4.88 -15.85 28.67
CA GLU A 486 6.16 -16.37 29.15
C GLU A 486 7.29 -15.69 28.39
N ARG A 487 8.21 -15.06 29.10
CA ARG A 487 9.40 -14.46 28.50
C ARG A 487 10.44 -15.54 28.27
N LEU A 488 10.74 -15.81 27.00
CA LEU A 488 11.71 -16.82 26.60
C LEU A 488 13.14 -16.28 26.65
N GLY A 489 13.34 -15.00 26.35
CA GLY A 489 14.69 -14.41 26.35
C GLY A 489 14.74 -13.03 25.71
N SER A 490 15.94 -12.62 25.32
CA SER A 490 16.17 -11.36 24.62
C SER A 490 17.31 -11.47 23.62
N LEU A 491 17.21 -10.72 22.53
CA LEU A 491 18.16 -10.68 21.43
C LEU A 491 18.61 -9.25 21.15
N PRO A 492 19.90 -9.00 20.86
CA PRO A 492 20.34 -7.67 20.43
C PRO A 492 19.82 -7.35 19.02
N GLY A 493 19.47 -6.09 18.78
CA GLY A 493 18.86 -5.60 17.54
C GLY A 493 17.33 -5.73 17.53
N THR A 494 16.74 -5.36 16.39
CA THR A 494 15.30 -5.56 16.14
C THR A 494 15.12 -6.91 15.45
N GLY A 495 14.61 -7.88 16.19
CA GLY A 495 14.44 -9.26 15.77
C GLY A 495 12.99 -9.58 15.39
N TYR A 496 12.75 -9.93 14.14
CA TYR A 496 11.43 -10.23 13.63
C TYR A 496 11.27 -11.74 13.54
N PRO A 497 10.35 -12.37 14.30
CA PRO A 497 10.08 -13.77 14.14
C PRO A 497 9.50 -14.03 12.74
N VAL A 498 10.11 -14.95 12.01
CA VAL A 498 9.70 -15.30 10.64
C VAL A 498 8.90 -16.60 10.65
N PHE A 499 9.37 -17.61 11.38
CA PHE A 499 8.70 -18.91 11.55
C PHE A 499 9.29 -19.70 12.72
N SER A 500 8.50 -20.62 13.27
CA SER A 500 8.91 -21.57 14.31
C SER A 500 9.50 -22.84 13.67
N SER A 501 10.41 -23.50 14.39
CA SER A 501 10.84 -24.85 14.00
C SER A 501 9.68 -25.83 14.14
N PRO A 502 9.66 -26.94 13.37
CA PRO A 502 8.54 -27.89 13.39
C PRO A 502 8.22 -28.52 14.74
N ASP A 503 9.20 -28.54 15.64
CA ASP A 503 9.12 -29.07 16.99
C ASP A 503 8.93 -27.98 18.06
N ASP A 504 8.74 -26.72 17.66
CA ASP A 504 8.62 -25.55 18.52
C ASP A 504 9.79 -25.33 19.48
N ARG A 505 10.97 -25.86 19.17
CA ARG A 505 12.19 -25.69 20.01
C ARG A 505 13.05 -24.52 19.61
N ALA A 506 12.85 -23.96 18.43
CA ALA A 506 13.59 -22.82 17.93
C ALA A 506 12.69 -21.84 17.17
N ILE A 507 13.10 -20.58 17.16
CA ILE A 507 12.45 -19.50 16.41
C ILE A 507 13.46 -18.99 15.40
N ASN A 508 13.08 -18.97 14.12
CA ASN A 508 13.89 -18.35 13.08
C ASN A 508 13.51 -16.89 12.99
N MET A 509 14.50 -16.02 13.23
CA MET A 509 14.31 -14.58 13.35
C MET A 509 15.22 -13.85 12.38
N ALA A 510 14.71 -12.81 11.74
CA ALA A 510 15.50 -11.89 10.96
C ALA A 510 15.87 -10.67 11.84
N VAL A 511 17.13 -10.23 11.83
CA VAL A 511 17.66 -9.28 12.80
C VAL A 511 18.29 -8.06 12.12
N ASP A 512 17.73 -6.88 12.40
CA ASP A 512 18.22 -5.56 11.99
C ASP A 512 19.07 -4.94 13.12
N PRO A 513 20.22 -4.26 12.86
CA PRO A 513 20.82 -3.91 11.57
C PRO A 513 21.78 -4.94 10.99
N SER A 514 21.89 -6.11 11.62
CA SER A 514 22.86 -7.13 11.22
C SER A 514 22.55 -7.79 9.87
N ASP A 515 21.34 -7.59 9.33
CA ASP A 515 20.86 -8.21 8.10
C ASP A 515 21.00 -9.74 8.18
N GLU A 516 20.83 -10.37 9.36
CA GLU A 516 21.00 -11.81 9.55
C GLU A 516 19.67 -12.53 9.72
N LEU A 517 19.51 -13.69 9.07
CA LEU A 517 18.54 -14.70 9.50
C LEU A 517 19.23 -15.60 10.50
N ILE A 518 18.75 -15.60 11.73
CA ILE A 518 19.25 -16.45 12.81
C ILE A 518 18.22 -17.53 13.15
N ARG A 519 18.70 -18.69 13.57
CA ARG A 519 17.93 -19.68 14.31
C ARG A 519 18.26 -19.50 15.78
N TRP A 520 17.25 -19.13 16.57
CA TRP A 520 17.37 -18.96 18.02
C TRP A 520 16.75 -20.15 18.74
N ASP A 521 17.56 -20.91 19.48
CA ASP A 521 17.12 -22.07 20.25
C ASP A 521 16.53 -21.63 21.60
N ILE A 522 15.29 -22.04 21.87
CA ILE A 522 14.51 -21.56 23.02
C ILE A 522 15.07 -22.10 24.34
N SER A 523 15.66 -23.30 24.35
CA SER A 523 16.12 -23.94 25.59
C SER A 523 17.50 -23.46 26.04
N THR A 524 18.37 -23.18 25.07
CA THR A 524 19.77 -22.80 25.30
C THR A 524 20.00 -21.29 25.15
N HIS A 525 19.04 -20.57 24.58
CA HIS A 525 19.09 -19.15 24.24
C HIS A 525 20.21 -18.82 23.24
N GLN A 526 20.69 -19.83 22.49
CA GLN A 526 21.75 -19.66 21.51
C GLN A 526 21.20 -19.24 20.15
N ALA A 527 21.77 -18.17 19.60
CA ALA A 527 21.52 -17.73 18.22
C ALA A 527 22.59 -18.32 17.28
N THR A 528 22.15 -18.91 16.18
CA THR A 528 23.02 -19.40 15.10
C THR A 528 22.65 -18.75 13.78
N THR A 529 23.60 -18.11 13.12
CA THR A 529 23.36 -17.47 11.81
C THR A 529 23.09 -18.53 10.75
N VAL A 530 21.90 -18.49 10.16
CA VAL A 530 21.48 -19.34 9.03
C VAL A 530 21.94 -18.71 7.70
N ASP A 531 21.76 -17.40 7.55
CA ASP A 531 22.23 -16.66 6.38
C ASP A 531 22.36 -15.15 6.65
N ARG A 532 23.06 -14.45 5.76
CA ARG A 532 23.06 -12.98 5.70
C ARG A 532 22.24 -12.49 4.51
N ILE A 533 21.38 -11.51 4.76
CA ILE A 533 20.37 -10.93 3.88
C ILE A 533 20.61 -9.42 3.73
N PRO A 534 21.60 -9.00 2.93
CA PRO A 534 21.88 -7.57 2.78
C PRO A 534 20.66 -6.77 2.29
N GLY A 535 20.33 -5.68 2.99
CA GLY A 535 19.28 -4.74 2.61
C GLY A 535 17.86 -5.23 2.90
N TRP A 536 17.66 -5.89 4.05
CA TRP A 536 16.36 -6.46 4.42
C TRP A 536 15.29 -5.41 4.80
N SER A 537 15.63 -4.11 4.80
CA SER A 537 14.68 -2.99 4.87
C SER A 537 13.69 -2.99 3.70
N GLY A 538 12.65 -3.81 3.80
CA GLY A 538 11.52 -3.88 2.88
C GLY A 538 11.80 -4.66 1.59
N ALA A 539 11.41 -5.95 1.61
CA ALA A 539 11.25 -6.84 0.44
C ALA A 539 12.46 -7.65 -0.06
N ALA A 540 13.44 -7.95 0.80
CA ALA A 540 14.38 -9.04 0.53
C ALA A 540 13.72 -10.40 0.83
N THR A 541 12.91 -10.83 -0.13
CA THR A 541 12.56 -12.21 -0.52
C THR A 541 13.45 -13.26 0.16
N LEU A 542 13.10 -13.73 1.35
CA LEU A 542 13.61 -14.98 1.89
C LEU A 542 12.43 -15.77 2.41
N ILE A 543 12.07 -16.81 1.66
CA ILE A 543 10.89 -17.61 1.96
C ILE A 543 11.43 -18.93 2.47
N PRO A 544 11.28 -19.22 3.76
CA PRO A 544 11.63 -20.50 4.30
C PRO A 544 10.73 -21.56 3.68
N THR A 545 11.29 -22.70 3.33
CA THR A 545 10.46 -23.87 3.07
C THR A 545 10.03 -24.46 4.41
N PRO A 546 8.80 -24.98 4.48
CA PRO A 546 8.32 -25.68 5.66
C PRO A 546 9.28 -26.79 6.10
N ALA A 547 9.37 -26.98 7.41
CA ALA A 547 10.25 -27.93 8.06
C ALA A 547 11.76 -27.69 7.93
N GLU A 548 12.17 -26.43 7.80
CA GLU A 548 13.59 -26.03 7.86
C GLU A 548 14.47 -26.72 6.81
N ARG A 549 13.88 -27.05 5.65
CA ARG A 549 14.58 -27.82 4.61
C ARG A 549 15.44 -26.93 3.72
N SER A 550 14.93 -25.76 3.36
CA SER A 550 15.51 -24.88 2.36
C SER A 550 15.05 -23.44 2.58
N ILE A 551 15.81 -22.51 2.02
CA ILE A 551 15.44 -21.10 1.93
C ILE A 551 15.51 -20.70 0.47
N ALA A 552 14.56 -19.87 0.03
CA ALA A 552 14.62 -19.28 -1.29
C ALA A 552 14.76 -17.78 -1.21
N ARG A 553 15.68 -17.23 -2.00
CA ARG A 553 15.90 -15.80 -2.10
C ARG A 553 15.62 -15.24 -3.47
N ARG A 554 15.43 -13.93 -3.53
CA ARG A 554 15.49 -13.20 -4.80
C ARG A 554 16.89 -12.68 -5.05
N ASN A 555 17.34 -12.89 -6.28
CA ASN A 555 18.52 -12.29 -6.85
C ASN A 555 18.15 -11.67 -8.20
N LYS A 556 17.96 -10.34 -8.23
CA LYS A 556 17.46 -9.60 -9.41
C LYS A 556 16.11 -10.14 -9.90
N ASP A 557 16.06 -10.66 -11.13
CA ASP A 557 14.88 -11.25 -11.75
C ASP A 557 14.84 -12.78 -11.60
N THR A 558 15.59 -13.36 -10.65
CA THR A 558 15.66 -14.80 -10.42
C THR A 558 15.37 -15.13 -8.97
N ILE A 559 14.55 -16.14 -8.75
CA ILE A 559 14.38 -16.79 -7.46
C ILE A 559 15.36 -17.95 -7.42
N GLU A 560 16.20 -17.95 -6.40
CA GLU A 560 17.20 -18.97 -6.12
C GLU A 560 16.79 -19.71 -4.85
N ILE A 561 17.11 -21.00 -4.76
CA ILE A 561 16.82 -21.84 -3.59
C ILE A 561 18.10 -22.56 -3.15
N ARG A 562 18.27 -22.72 -1.84
CA ARG A 562 19.33 -23.56 -1.25
C ARG A 562 18.84 -24.31 -0.01
N PRO A 563 19.50 -25.40 0.40
CA PRO A 563 19.23 -26.03 1.69
C PRO A 563 19.53 -25.10 2.87
N MET A 564 18.74 -25.16 3.95
CA MET A 564 18.98 -24.35 5.15
C MET A 564 20.32 -24.64 5.84
N PRO A 565 20.79 -25.90 5.95
CA PRO A 565 22.11 -26.19 6.52
C PRO A 565 23.30 -25.63 5.74
N GLY A 566 23.07 -25.06 4.55
CA GLY A 566 24.08 -24.48 3.68
C GLY A 566 24.14 -25.10 2.29
N GLY A 567 25.11 -24.65 1.49
CA GLY A 567 25.32 -25.08 0.10
C GLY A 567 25.06 -23.96 -0.92
N ASP A 568 25.26 -24.30 -2.20
CA ASP A 568 25.17 -23.33 -3.29
C ASP A 568 23.72 -22.93 -3.60
N TRP A 569 23.53 -21.65 -3.91
CA TRP A 569 22.29 -21.12 -4.46
C TRP A 569 22.03 -21.66 -5.85
N LYS A 570 20.84 -22.23 -6.06
CA LYS A 570 20.42 -22.76 -7.38
C LYS A 570 19.25 -21.95 -7.92
N PRO A 571 19.29 -21.51 -9.20
CA PRO A 571 18.16 -20.82 -9.80
C PRO A 571 16.96 -21.76 -9.92
N LEU A 572 15.81 -21.32 -9.41
CA LEU A 572 14.54 -22.03 -9.46
C LEU A 572 13.67 -21.51 -10.60
N ILE A 573 13.51 -20.19 -10.69
CA ILE A 573 12.68 -19.54 -11.71
C ILE A 573 13.10 -18.09 -11.93
N SER A 574 12.98 -17.58 -13.16
CA SER A 574 13.16 -16.14 -13.44
C SER A 574 11.82 -15.41 -13.49
N LEU A 575 11.59 -14.47 -12.56
CA LEU A 575 10.37 -13.65 -12.43
C LEU A 575 10.72 -12.21 -12.00
N SER A 576 9.94 -11.25 -12.50
CA SER A 576 9.92 -9.83 -12.04
C SER A 576 8.91 -9.67 -10.88
N PRO A 577 8.88 -8.63 -10.02
CA PRO A 577 8.41 -8.73 -8.64
C PRO A 577 7.03 -9.38 -8.47
N THR A 578 6.99 -10.51 -7.76
CA THR A 578 5.80 -11.32 -7.49
C THR A 578 5.66 -11.60 -5.99
N GLN A 579 4.42 -11.78 -5.53
CA GLN A 579 4.09 -12.37 -4.23
C GLN A 579 4.25 -13.89 -4.32
N MET A 580 4.72 -14.56 -3.27
CA MET A 580 5.10 -15.98 -3.35
C MET A 580 5.15 -16.70 -1.99
N VAL A 581 4.90 -18.01 -1.99
CA VAL A 581 4.90 -18.87 -0.80
C VAL A 581 5.21 -20.33 -1.15
N PHE A 582 5.89 -21.06 -0.27
CA PHE A 582 6.06 -22.51 -0.43
C PHE A 582 4.89 -23.29 0.16
N THR A 583 4.51 -24.36 -0.51
CA THR A 583 3.57 -25.36 0.02
C THR A 583 4.12 -26.05 1.28
N PRO A 584 3.25 -26.46 2.24
CA PRO A 584 3.63 -27.16 3.47
C PRO A 584 4.54 -28.38 3.29
N ASP A 585 4.47 -29.07 2.16
CA ASP A 585 5.33 -30.22 1.87
C ASP A 585 6.71 -29.85 1.29
N GLY A 586 6.93 -28.57 0.99
CA GLY A 586 8.13 -28.00 0.40
C GLY A 586 8.35 -28.35 -1.08
N LYS A 587 7.37 -28.98 -1.75
CA LYS A 587 7.54 -29.44 -3.14
C LYS A 587 7.21 -28.39 -4.19
N TRP A 588 6.40 -27.40 -3.83
CA TRP A 588 5.95 -26.36 -4.76
C TRP A 588 6.15 -24.96 -4.21
N LEU A 589 6.62 -24.05 -5.07
CA LEU A 589 6.54 -22.61 -4.90
C LEU A 589 5.28 -22.11 -5.62
N LEU A 590 4.38 -21.48 -4.88
CA LEU A 590 3.23 -20.76 -5.38
C LEU A 590 3.59 -19.28 -5.54
N TYR A 591 3.16 -18.64 -6.63
CA TYR A 591 3.47 -17.23 -6.86
C TYR A 591 2.44 -16.53 -7.76
N HIS A 592 2.26 -15.23 -7.54
CA HIS A 592 1.42 -14.36 -8.36
C HIS A 592 2.21 -13.84 -9.56
N ASP A 593 1.74 -14.04 -10.79
CA ASP A 593 2.32 -13.35 -11.96
C ASP A 593 1.24 -13.00 -12.98
N VAL A 594 1.65 -12.37 -14.09
CA VAL A 594 0.77 -12.04 -15.20
C VAL A 594 0.91 -13.12 -16.29
N ASP A 595 -0.21 -13.72 -16.69
CA ASP A 595 -0.25 -14.69 -17.77
C ASP A 595 -0.06 -14.04 -19.16
N THR A 596 0.07 -14.87 -20.19
CA THR A 596 0.31 -14.39 -21.58
C THR A 596 -0.85 -13.58 -22.15
N ALA A 597 -2.05 -13.68 -21.57
CA ALA A 597 -3.21 -12.87 -21.91
C ALA A 597 -3.28 -11.56 -21.11
N GLY A 598 -2.24 -11.25 -20.31
CA GLY A 598 -2.20 -10.07 -19.46
C GLY A 598 -2.99 -10.21 -18.15
N ARG A 599 -3.46 -11.41 -17.79
CA ARG A 599 -4.26 -11.62 -16.58
C ARG A 599 -3.40 -11.98 -15.38
N HIS A 600 -3.63 -11.29 -14.28
CA HIS A 600 -3.07 -11.65 -12.98
C HIS A 600 -3.55 -13.03 -12.55
N SER A 601 -2.61 -13.93 -12.31
CA SER A 601 -2.88 -15.35 -12.08
C SER A 601 -1.97 -15.91 -10.99
N LEU A 602 -2.45 -16.92 -10.29
CA LEU A 602 -1.65 -17.73 -9.38
C LEU A 602 -1.00 -18.86 -10.18
N PHE A 603 0.30 -19.05 -9.98
CA PHE A 603 1.12 -20.08 -10.59
C PHE A 603 1.76 -20.95 -9.52
N ARG A 604 2.18 -22.16 -9.91
CA ARG A 604 3.05 -23.02 -9.11
C ARG A 604 4.24 -23.53 -9.93
N VAL A 605 5.38 -23.74 -9.28
CA VAL A 605 6.55 -24.42 -9.87
C VAL A 605 7.15 -25.39 -8.87
N SER A 606 7.60 -26.55 -9.35
CA SER A 606 8.26 -27.56 -8.52
C SER A 606 9.58 -27.05 -7.99
N THR A 607 9.88 -27.29 -6.71
CA THR A 607 11.16 -26.92 -6.08
C THR A 607 12.35 -27.72 -6.60
N ALA A 608 12.10 -28.87 -7.26
CA ALA A 608 13.10 -29.60 -8.03
C ALA A 608 13.42 -28.93 -9.39
N GLY A 609 12.79 -27.79 -9.68
CA GLY A 609 12.78 -27.18 -11.00
C GLY A 609 11.70 -27.76 -11.89
N GLY A 610 11.39 -27.05 -12.97
CA GLY A 610 10.36 -27.47 -13.92
C GLY A 610 9.66 -26.29 -14.56
N ARG A 611 8.60 -26.62 -15.31
CA ARG A 611 7.78 -25.65 -16.00
C ARG A 611 6.70 -25.13 -15.05
N PRO A 612 6.49 -23.80 -14.95
CA PRO A 612 5.41 -23.28 -14.12
C PRO A 612 4.04 -23.63 -14.66
N GLU A 613 3.10 -23.83 -13.75
CA GLU A 613 1.72 -24.20 -14.04
C GLU A 613 0.78 -23.13 -13.49
N ARG A 614 -0.14 -22.64 -14.33
CA ARG A 614 -1.20 -21.74 -13.90
C ARG A 614 -2.28 -22.53 -13.15
N ILE A 615 -2.68 -22.07 -11.98
CA ILE A 615 -3.66 -22.76 -11.13
C ILE A 615 -4.94 -21.95 -10.84
N GLY A 616 -4.94 -20.64 -11.09
CA GLY A 616 -6.15 -19.83 -10.94
C GLY A 616 -5.94 -18.35 -11.26
N ASP A 617 -7.04 -17.61 -11.27
CA ASP A 617 -7.02 -16.14 -11.35
C ASP A 617 -6.49 -15.57 -10.02
N PHE A 618 -5.85 -14.41 -10.03
CA PHE A 618 -5.38 -13.74 -8.82
C PHE A 618 -6.26 -12.52 -8.53
N PRO A 619 -6.61 -12.19 -7.26
CA PRO A 619 -7.56 -11.12 -6.94
C PRO A 619 -7.06 -9.70 -7.21
N SER A 620 -5.78 -9.52 -7.57
CA SER A 620 -5.21 -8.20 -7.89
C SER A 620 -5.26 -7.89 -9.39
N VAL A 621 -5.44 -6.60 -9.71
CA VAL A 621 -5.40 -6.05 -11.07
C VAL A 621 -4.06 -5.39 -11.43
N ARG A 622 -3.08 -5.45 -10.52
CA ARG A 622 -1.74 -4.86 -10.69
C ARG A 622 -0.65 -5.79 -10.18
N LYS A 623 0.53 -5.73 -10.80
CA LYS A 623 1.72 -6.45 -10.34
C LYS A 623 2.35 -5.63 -9.21
N GLU A 624 1.80 -5.80 -8.00
CA GLU A 624 2.20 -5.08 -6.80
C GLU A 624 3.04 -5.97 -5.88
N ARG A 625 3.81 -5.35 -4.98
CA ARG A 625 4.45 -6.10 -3.89
C ARG A 625 3.37 -6.55 -2.90
N GLY A 626 3.61 -7.64 -2.20
CA GLY A 626 2.78 -8.15 -1.11
C GLY A 626 3.09 -9.61 -0.81
N ASP A 627 2.21 -10.23 -0.03
CA ASP A 627 2.50 -11.50 0.63
C ASP A 627 1.48 -12.57 0.26
N LEU A 628 1.97 -13.79 0.13
CA LEU A 628 1.17 -15.01 0.10
C LEU A 628 1.49 -15.82 1.33
N ILE A 629 0.47 -16.29 2.03
CA ILE A 629 0.62 -17.05 3.26
C ILE A 629 -0.31 -18.26 3.20
N ILE A 630 0.26 -19.45 3.08
CA ILE A 630 -0.48 -20.70 2.97
C ILE A 630 -0.76 -21.29 4.36
N SER A 631 -1.94 -21.88 4.52
CA SER A 631 -2.31 -22.59 5.74
C SER A 631 -1.49 -23.88 5.92
N PRO A 632 -1.26 -24.34 7.15
CA PRO A 632 -0.57 -25.60 7.43
C PRO A 632 -1.14 -26.83 6.72
N ASP A 633 -2.47 -26.87 6.54
CA ASP A 633 -3.15 -27.93 5.78
C ASP A 633 -2.92 -27.87 4.25
N GLY A 634 -2.33 -26.78 3.75
CA GLY A 634 -2.04 -26.56 2.34
C GLY A 634 -3.25 -26.15 1.49
N LYS A 635 -4.43 -25.97 2.08
CA LYS A 635 -5.71 -25.82 1.36
C LYS A 635 -6.16 -24.38 1.20
N LYS A 636 -5.63 -23.44 1.99
CA LYS A 636 -6.02 -22.04 2.00
C LYS A 636 -4.80 -21.15 1.83
N ILE A 637 -4.92 -20.08 1.05
CA ILE A 637 -3.89 -19.05 0.92
C ILE A 637 -4.51 -17.71 1.28
N ILE A 638 -3.82 -16.94 2.10
CA ILE A 638 -4.07 -15.51 2.23
C ILE A 638 -3.19 -14.78 1.25
N ALA A 639 -3.81 -13.91 0.47
CA ALA A 639 -3.18 -13.00 -0.46
C ALA A 639 -3.41 -11.55 -0.01
N GLN A 640 -2.32 -10.80 0.15
CA GLN A 640 -2.35 -9.41 0.60
C GLN A 640 -1.40 -8.56 -0.25
N ALA A 641 -1.82 -7.36 -0.67
CA ALA A 641 -0.94 -6.39 -1.33
C ALA A 641 -0.30 -5.44 -0.29
N LEU A 642 0.92 -4.94 -0.52
CA LEU A 642 1.53 -3.92 0.36
C LEU A 642 0.92 -2.53 0.16
N THR A 643 0.42 -2.26 -1.05
CA THR A 643 -0.18 -0.96 -1.45
C THR A 643 -1.71 -0.98 -1.46
N GLY A 644 -2.30 -2.16 -1.33
CA GLY A 644 -3.73 -2.38 -1.18
C GLY A 644 -4.02 -2.87 0.23
N SER A 645 -5.15 -2.48 0.80
CA SER A 645 -5.53 -2.85 2.17
C SER A 645 -6.44 -4.07 2.22
N GLU A 646 -6.59 -4.75 1.08
CA GLU A 646 -7.44 -5.92 0.93
C GLU A 646 -6.68 -7.21 1.26
N VAL A 647 -7.34 -8.06 2.03
CA VAL A 647 -6.89 -9.42 2.35
C VAL A 647 -7.85 -10.38 1.68
N TRP A 648 -7.32 -11.30 0.89
CA TRP A 648 -8.10 -12.27 0.13
C TRP A 648 -7.76 -13.69 0.54
N MET A 649 -8.76 -14.54 0.68
CA MET A 649 -8.61 -15.98 0.86
C MET A 649 -8.80 -16.69 -0.47
N LEU A 650 -7.84 -17.54 -0.83
CA LEU A 650 -7.87 -18.42 -1.99
C LEU A 650 -8.00 -19.86 -1.50
N GLU A 651 -8.92 -20.62 -2.08
CA GLU A 651 -9.14 -22.05 -1.76
C GLU A 651 -9.33 -22.84 -3.04
N ASN A 652 -9.30 -24.18 -2.97
CA ASN A 652 -9.57 -25.06 -4.11
C ASN A 652 -8.61 -24.86 -5.32
N PHE A 653 -7.37 -24.41 -5.04
CA PHE A 653 -6.30 -24.23 -6.03
C PHE A 653 -5.49 -25.51 -6.32
N GLU A 654 -5.74 -26.58 -5.56
CA GLU A 654 -5.13 -27.88 -5.85
C GLU A 654 -5.83 -28.57 -7.04
N PRO A 655 -5.08 -29.18 -7.96
CA PRO A 655 -5.70 -29.98 -9.03
C PRO A 655 -6.46 -31.15 -8.42
N LYS A 656 -7.68 -31.42 -8.92
CA LYS A 656 -8.42 -32.64 -8.56
C LYS A 656 -7.54 -33.85 -8.84
N GLN A 657 -7.19 -34.61 -7.80
CA GLN A 657 -6.54 -35.90 -8.01
C GLN A 657 -7.47 -36.79 -8.85
N PRO A 658 -6.94 -37.51 -9.86
CA PRO A 658 -7.73 -38.52 -10.54
C PRO A 658 -8.18 -39.54 -9.50
N ALA A 659 -9.47 -39.86 -9.47
CA ALA A 659 -10.01 -40.89 -8.60
C ALA A 659 -9.17 -42.17 -8.77
N ALA A 660 -8.65 -42.69 -7.66
CA ALA A 660 -7.95 -43.96 -7.65
C ALA A 660 -8.86 -45.02 -8.28
N LYS A 661 -8.39 -45.63 -9.37
CA LYS A 661 -9.07 -46.76 -10.00
C LYS A 661 -8.77 -48.04 -9.26
#